data_AF-K6VNP3-F1
#
_entry.id   AF-K6VNP3-F1
#
_cell.length_a   1.000
_cell.length_b   1.000
_cell.length_c   1.000
_cell.angle_alpha   90.00
_cell.angle_beta   90.00
_cell.angle_gamma   90.00
#
_symmetry.space_group_name_H-M   'P 1'
#
loop_
_entity.id
_entity.type
_entity.pdbx_description
1 polymer ?
#
loop_
_entity_poly.entity_id
_entity_poly.type
_entity_poly.pdbx_seq_one_letter_code
_entity_poly.pdbx_strand_id
1 'polypeptide(L)'
;MTSQSGVALERPNTAPTPGAQTDSDDPGYPTRWVGDVVLRDGTIGHVRPITPRDAEAIHRFHEGQSEESIYLRFFAPIKRLSDRDVHRFTHVDYCDRVALVVVVGDELIGIGRYDRLDDPQSAEVAFNISDHYHGKGVGSVLLEHLAAIAQENDITKFVADVLPQNRKMMKVFTDAGYEVRHHYDDGVISVEFTIEPTDRSQAVQLSREHRSEAQSMAAVLSPKSIAVVGLSRRPDAFGSQVVDNILDAGYTGPVYVVHSEADTVRGLPTYKSVASIGEPIDMAVIAVPAESVSAVVDDCAQAGVRTLLVFSVGFAEAGPEGAQLQADLLAQARRAGMRIVGPGSFGLVNNDPQVRLNATISADLPHPGTLGLFSQSGGLGVGLIASMIRAHLGLSAAVSAGNRVDVSTNDVMQYFIDDDKTKTVAIYLESVGNPRKFSRIARQLSLRKPTVVVKSPTVGRVPPGHRARASRVDPTAFDALLDQAGVIPTDTIRELTHVCQLVAQQPLPEGDGVAILGTSAGLNAITAEAAAQAGLRVVGEPVPLPTGYSPREIAEEVEAAFARPGVDMVSVTLVAPLATNEEEVARAIAHIAGGTGKPCVTAFVGTRDVSRIMRKAGKLLDRRTGERQIVPVYETPLDGINALAKASRYAAWKRSDHGERIRPSGVNRGAVDAIVQRVLDGAPEGRDLSPQETTTLLAAYGIDVWPTIPVATAQEAVEAAQELGMPVVLRSLIESVRFRPGAGGESNEETTPEGIEEAFESMKRRLAAFGDPRLVLQRTAPPGIATMISSTEDPLFGPVVSFALADPGSELLGDVSHRIPPLTDSDIRALVEGLRSSPLLFGHRGSAPVDYPALENIIGRVAALADDVPEISRLVLEHVNARRDGVDVLRARVHVAPAATRTDAGRRAMN
;
A
#
# COMPACT_ATOMS: atom_id res chain seq x y z
N MET A 1 13.81 -18.13 49.24
CA MET A 1 14.87 -17.73 50.18
C MET A 1 16.20 -17.89 49.46
N THR A 2 16.60 -16.85 48.73
CA THR A 2 17.67 -15.89 49.08
C THR A 2 19.08 -16.43 48.83
N SER A 3 19.71 -15.99 47.74
CA SER A 3 20.92 -15.18 47.85
C SER A 3 21.22 -14.45 46.53
N GLN A 4 21.39 -13.14 46.65
CA GLN A 4 21.87 -12.22 45.63
C GLN A 4 23.38 -12.38 45.46
N SER A 5 23.88 -12.24 44.23
CA SER A 5 25.22 -11.69 43.99
C SER A 5 25.19 -10.89 42.69
N GLY A 6 25.36 -9.57 42.83
CA GLY A 6 25.49 -8.65 41.72
C GLY A 6 26.90 -8.69 41.15
N VAL A 7 27.00 -8.64 39.82
CA VAL A 7 28.23 -8.34 39.10
C VAL A 7 27.94 -7.13 38.21
N ALA A 8 28.60 -6.02 38.53
CA ALA A 8 28.62 -4.81 37.73
C ALA A 8 29.39 -5.10 36.43
N LEU A 9 28.73 -4.87 35.28
CA LEU A 9 29.38 -4.88 33.97
C LEU A 9 29.97 -3.48 33.71
N GLU A 10 31.29 -3.37 33.88
CA GLU A 10 32.07 -2.24 33.36
C GLU A 10 31.92 -2.17 31.84
N ARG A 11 31.51 -1.00 31.33
CA ARG A 11 31.50 -0.71 29.89
C ARG A 11 32.95 -0.46 29.44
N PRO A 12 33.47 -1.15 28.40
CA PRO A 12 34.77 -0.81 27.85
C PRO A 12 34.69 0.51 27.11
N ASN A 13 35.44 1.48 27.60
CA ASN A 13 35.69 2.77 26.98
C ASN A 13 36.51 2.56 25.70
N THR A 14 35.83 2.47 24.56
CA THR A 14 36.46 2.48 23.23
C THR A 14 36.35 3.90 22.68
N ALA A 15 37.48 4.58 22.56
CA ALA A 15 37.56 5.86 21.90
C ALA A 15 37.11 5.70 20.43
N PRO A 16 36.26 6.59 19.90
CA PRO A 16 35.83 6.49 18.51
C PRO A 16 36.99 6.79 17.56
N THR A 17 37.29 5.83 16.70
CA THR A 17 38.09 6.00 15.47
C THR A 17 37.44 7.11 14.62
N PRO A 18 38.20 8.01 13.97
CA PRO A 18 37.61 9.10 13.18
C PRO A 18 37.00 8.56 11.88
N GLY A 19 35.75 8.09 11.98
CA GLY A 19 34.88 7.79 10.84
C GLY A 19 34.29 9.09 10.27
N ALA A 20 34.07 9.11 8.96
CA ALA A 20 33.39 10.20 8.27
C ALA A 20 32.06 10.52 8.95
N GLN A 21 31.96 11.69 9.58
CA GLN A 21 30.72 12.21 10.17
C GLN A 21 29.66 12.35 9.08
N THR A 22 28.62 11.53 9.13
CA THR A 22 27.42 11.66 8.31
C THR A 22 26.69 12.97 8.65
N ASP A 23 26.09 13.63 7.67
CA ASP A 23 25.36 14.91 7.83
C ASP A 23 24.20 14.84 8.85
N SER A 24 23.82 13.63 9.29
CA SER A 24 22.79 13.33 10.29
C SER A 24 23.10 13.76 11.72
N ASP A 25 24.36 14.08 12.03
CA ASP A 25 24.83 14.23 13.42
C ASP A 25 24.81 15.69 13.93
N ASP A 26 24.38 16.66 13.10
CA ASP A 26 24.25 18.07 13.50
C ASP A 26 22.88 18.33 14.18
N PRO A 27 22.83 18.84 15.43
CA PRO A 27 21.58 19.14 16.14
C PRO A 27 20.77 20.25 15.43
N GLY A 28 19.90 19.85 14.50
CA GLY A 28 19.09 20.79 13.70
C GLY A 28 18.96 20.38 12.23
N TYR A 29 19.73 19.39 11.76
CA TYR A 29 19.59 18.88 10.40
C TYR A 29 18.24 18.15 10.21
N PRO A 30 17.40 18.56 9.24
CA PRO A 30 16.08 17.97 9.05
C PRO A 30 16.18 16.66 8.27
N THR A 31 16.61 15.60 8.96
CA THR A 31 16.77 14.23 8.42
C THR A 31 15.51 13.71 7.71
N ARG A 32 14.33 14.13 8.16
CA ARG A 32 13.04 13.77 7.56
C ARG A 32 12.81 14.30 6.13
N TRP A 33 13.62 15.23 5.64
CA TRP A 33 13.54 15.75 4.27
C TRP A 33 14.45 15.00 3.29
N VAL A 34 15.27 14.09 3.80
CA VAL A 34 16.14 13.24 2.99
C VAL A 34 15.32 12.12 2.36
N GLY A 35 15.50 11.90 1.06
CA GLY A 35 14.82 10.82 0.36
C GLY A 35 15.39 10.58 -1.02
N ASP A 36 15.40 9.32 -1.44
CA ASP A 36 15.74 8.96 -2.81
C ASP A 36 14.53 9.07 -3.72
N VAL A 37 14.73 9.50 -4.95
CA VAL A 37 13.68 9.68 -5.95
C VAL A 37 14.07 9.03 -7.27
N VAL A 38 13.07 8.54 -7.99
CA VAL A 38 13.26 8.10 -9.37
C VAL A 38 13.01 9.29 -10.31
N LEU A 39 14.02 9.64 -11.10
CA LEU A 39 13.94 10.65 -12.16
C LEU A 39 13.18 10.12 -13.37
N ARG A 40 12.84 11.00 -14.31
CA ARG A 40 12.05 10.66 -15.50
C ARG A 40 12.76 9.68 -16.45
N ASP A 41 14.08 9.56 -16.38
CA ASP A 41 14.84 8.59 -17.17
C ASP A 41 15.10 7.27 -16.42
N GLY A 42 14.53 7.12 -15.21
CA GLY A 42 14.70 5.94 -14.35
C GLY A 42 15.92 6.02 -13.43
N THR A 43 16.76 7.05 -13.55
CA THR A 43 17.93 7.28 -12.67
C THR A 43 17.47 7.57 -11.25
N ILE A 44 18.21 7.07 -10.25
CA ILE A 44 17.96 7.41 -8.84
C ILE A 44 18.71 8.70 -8.50
N GLY A 45 17.98 9.69 -7.98
CA GLY A 45 18.56 10.89 -7.38
C GLY A 45 18.35 10.90 -5.87
N HIS A 46 19.35 11.35 -5.12
CA HIS A 46 19.27 11.54 -3.69
C HIS A 46 18.92 12.99 -3.37
N VAL A 47 17.75 13.23 -2.78
CA VAL A 47 17.30 14.55 -2.33
C VAL A 47 17.68 14.72 -0.87
N ARG A 48 18.34 15.83 -0.53
CA ARG A 48 18.65 16.17 0.87
C ARG A 48 18.72 17.68 1.10
N PRO A 49 18.54 18.14 2.36
CA PRO A 49 18.88 19.52 2.73
C PRO A 49 20.34 19.86 2.39
N ILE A 50 20.54 21.10 1.96
CA ILE A 50 21.88 21.65 1.72
C ILE A 50 22.61 21.85 3.06
N THR A 51 23.93 21.73 3.06
CA THR A 51 24.75 22.01 4.24
C THR A 51 25.91 22.95 3.90
N PRO A 52 26.55 23.58 4.91
CA PRO A 52 27.79 24.35 4.72
C PRO A 52 28.90 23.60 3.96
N ARG A 53 28.93 22.26 4.03
CA ARG A 53 29.92 21.41 3.36
C ARG A 53 29.74 21.37 1.83
N ASP A 54 28.57 21.74 1.32
CA ASP A 54 28.28 21.75 -0.11
C ASP A 54 28.92 22.91 -0.88
N ALA A 55 29.63 23.82 -0.20
CA ALA A 55 30.21 25.02 -0.81
C ALA A 55 31.05 24.71 -2.06
N GLU A 56 31.94 23.71 -1.99
CA GLU A 56 32.78 23.32 -3.11
C GLU A 56 31.98 22.62 -4.22
N ALA A 57 30.97 21.81 -3.87
CA ALA A 57 30.08 21.18 -4.84
C ALA A 57 29.27 22.23 -5.61
N ILE A 58 28.81 23.29 -4.95
CA ILE A 58 28.09 24.41 -5.59
C ILE A 58 29.00 25.17 -6.56
N HIS A 59 30.26 25.40 -6.20
CA HIS A 59 31.22 26.02 -7.12
C HIS A 59 31.38 25.18 -8.39
N ARG A 60 31.65 23.88 -8.24
CA ARG A 60 31.78 22.95 -9.39
C ARG A 60 30.50 22.90 -10.22
N PHE A 61 29.35 22.84 -9.56
CA PHE A 61 28.04 22.85 -10.21
C PHE A 61 27.81 24.11 -11.04
N HIS A 62 28.11 25.30 -10.49
CA HIS A 62 27.95 26.59 -11.17
C HIS A 62 28.91 26.74 -12.35
N GLU A 63 30.19 26.37 -12.17
CA GLU A 63 31.21 26.42 -13.23
C GLU A 63 30.89 25.46 -14.39
N GLY A 64 30.18 24.37 -14.13
CA GLY A 64 29.71 23.42 -15.14
C GLY A 64 28.46 23.86 -15.92
N GLN A 65 27.83 24.99 -15.60
CA GLN A 65 26.64 25.48 -16.31
C GLN A 65 27.00 26.31 -17.54
N SER A 66 26.13 26.29 -18.55
CA SER A 66 26.20 27.22 -19.67
C SER A 66 25.96 28.67 -19.25
N GLU A 67 26.52 29.61 -20.01
CA GLU A 67 26.29 31.05 -19.82
C GLU A 67 24.79 31.40 -19.89
N GLU A 68 24.04 30.71 -20.73
CA GLU A 68 22.58 30.86 -20.85
C GLU A 68 21.89 30.47 -19.54
N SER A 69 22.17 29.28 -18.98
CA SER A 69 21.56 28.83 -17.73
C SER A 69 21.91 29.73 -16.53
N ILE A 70 23.16 30.21 -16.46
CA ILE A 70 23.58 31.19 -15.45
C ILE A 70 22.78 32.49 -15.59
N TYR A 71 22.69 33.03 -16.81
CA TYR A 71 21.95 34.27 -17.07
C TYR A 71 20.45 34.12 -16.74
N LEU A 72 19.83 33.01 -17.14
CA LEU A 72 18.42 32.73 -16.86
C LEU A 72 18.13 32.57 -15.36
N ARG A 73 19.11 32.18 -14.55
CA ARG A 73 18.96 31.99 -13.09
C ARG A 73 19.25 33.24 -12.28
N PHE A 74 20.31 33.98 -12.63
CA PHE A 74 20.82 35.09 -11.83
C PHE A 74 20.53 36.47 -12.44
N PHE A 75 19.93 36.50 -13.63
CA PHE A 75 19.67 37.71 -14.43
C PHE A 75 20.94 38.52 -14.73
N ALA A 76 22.11 37.88 -14.58
CA ALA A 76 23.42 38.46 -14.77
C ALA A 76 24.43 37.37 -15.20
N PRO A 77 25.43 37.71 -16.02
CA PRO A 77 26.48 36.78 -16.45
C PRO A 77 27.53 36.58 -15.35
N ILE A 78 27.17 35.84 -14.30
CA ILE A 78 28.04 35.57 -13.16
C ILE A 78 28.96 34.39 -13.48
N LYS A 79 30.22 34.65 -13.83
CA LYS A 79 31.18 33.59 -14.16
C LYS A 79 31.54 32.70 -12.96
N ARG A 80 31.57 33.26 -11.76
CA ARG A 80 31.88 32.54 -10.52
C ARG A 80 31.08 33.16 -9.38
N LEU A 81 30.47 32.32 -8.55
CA LEU A 81 29.78 32.78 -7.33
C LEU A 81 30.80 33.34 -6.35
N SER A 82 30.46 34.47 -5.70
CA SER A 82 31.29 35.02 -4.64
C SER A 82 31.23 34.17 -3.38
N ASP A 83 32.28 34.17 -2.55
CA ASP A 83 32.29 33.44 -1.27
C ASP A 83 31.11 33.85 -0.37
N ARG A 84 30.68 35.12 -0.47
CA ARG A 84 29.51 35.65 0.23
C ARG A 84 28.21 35.00 -0.26
N ASP A 85 28.05 34.83 -1.57
CA ASP A 85 26.84 34.20 -2.14
C ASP A 85 26.80 32.71 -1.79
N VAL A 86 27.93 32.01 -1.92
CA VAL A 86 28.02 30.59 -1.55
C VAL A 86 27.74 30.39 -0.06
N HIS A 87 28.32 31.23 0.81
CA HIS A 87 28.01 31.20 2.24
C HIS A 87 26.51 31.41 2.49
N ARG A 88 25.90 32.41 1.85
CA ARG A 88 24.45 32.65 1.95
C ARG A 88 23.63 31.45 1.46
N PHE A 89 24.07 30.75 0.42
CA PHE A 89 23.32 29.64 -0.19
C PHE A 89 23.42 28.35 0.62
N THR A 90 24.51 28.14 1.37
CA THR A 90 24.73 26.92 2.16
C THR A 90 24.35 27.05 3.62
N HIS A 91 24.26 28.28 4.16
CA HIS A 91 23.88 28.55 5.54
C HIS A 91 22.41 28.99 5.58
N VAL A 92 21.54 28.01 5.88
CA VAL A 92 20.09 28.13 5.94
C VAL A 92 19.58 27.75 7.34
N ASP A 93 18.41 28.25 7.73
CA ASP A 93 17.81 28.01 9.06
C ASP A 93 16.77 26.88 9.07
N TYR A 94 16.47 26.31 7.90
CA TYR A 94 15.48 25.26 7.71
C TYR A 94 14.04 25.66 8.11
N CYS A 95 13.73 26.95 8.18
CA CYS A 95 12.39 27.46 8.47
C CYS A 95 12.00 28.55 7.47
N ASP A 96 12.64 29.72 7.60
CA ASP A 96 12.42 30.88 6.74
C ASP A 96 13.27 30.80 5.47
N ARG A 97 14.43 30.14 5.57
CA ARG A 97 15.34 29.89 4.46
C ARG A 97 15.56 28.40 4.37
N VAL A 98 15.15 27.81 3.25
CA VAL A 98 15.30 26.37 2.99
C VAL A 98 15.94 26.16 1.64
N ALA A 99 16.90 25.24 1.57
CA ALA A 99 17.47 24.78 0.32
C ALA A 99 17.66 23.27 0.33
N LEU A 100 17.31 22.65 -0.79
CA LEU A 100 17.48 21.23 -1.09
C LEU A 100 18.43 21.07 -2.27
N VAL A 101 19.20 19.99 -2.24
CA VAL A 101 20.03 19.54 -3.36
C VAL A 101 19.56 18.17 -3.84
N VAL A 102 19.73 17.92 -5.14
CA VAL A 102 19.60 16.59 -5.74
C VAL A 102 20.98 16.14 -6.19
N VAL A 103 21.39 14.94 -5.78
CA VAL A 103 22.70 14.37 -6.07
C VAL A 103 22.52 13.03 -6.80
N VAL A 104 23.35 12.76 -7.81
CA VAL A 104 23.50 11.45 -8.46
C VAL A 104 24.98 11.09 -8.40
N GLY A 105 25.35 9.97 -7.78
CA GLY A 105 26.77 9.78 -7.44
C GLY A 105 27.20 10.76 -6.36
N ASP A 106 28.33 11.40 -6.64
CA ASP A 106 28.85 12.55 -5.90
C ASP A 106 28.59 13.87 -6.65
N GLU A 107 27.84 13.82 -7.77
CA GLU A 107 27.54 14.98 -8.61
C GLU A 107 26.25 15.67 -8.15
N LEU A 108 26.36 16.95 -7.79
CA LEU A 108 25.20 17.80 -7.55
C LEU A 108 24.55 18.15 -8.89
N ILE A 109 23.29 17.75 -9.09
CA ILE A 109 22.58 17.93 -10.36
C ILE A 109 21.45 18.96 -10.30
N GLY A 110 21.07 19.41 -9.09
CA GLY A 110 20.08 20.46 -8.94
C GLY A 110 20.02 21.05 -7.53
N ILE A 111 19.63 22.31 -7.46
CA ILE A 111 19.42 23.09 -6.24
C ILE A 111 18.04 23.72 -6.32
N GLY A 112 17.20 23.53 -5.30
CA GLY A 112 15.94 24.24 -5.14
C GLY A 112 15.93 24.92 -3.78
N ARG A 113 15.42 26.15 -3.70
CA ARG A 113 15.35 26.87 -2.42
C ARG A 113 14.13 27.75 -2.34
N TYR A 114 13.72 28.09 -1.13
CA TYR A 114 12.84 29.22 -0.88
C TYR A 114 13.40 30.13 0.23
N ASP A 115 13.05 31.41 0.17
CA ASP A 115 13.27 32.41 1.22
C ASP A 115 11.91 33.06 1.55
N ARG A 116 11.49 33.07 2.82
CA ARG A 116 10.20 33.67 3.27
C ARG A 116 10.20 35.19 3.01
N LEU A 117 9.07 35.70 2.55
CA LEU A 117 8.86 37.13 2.28
C LEU A 117 8.30 37.86 3.51
N ASP A 118 8.13 39.18 3.40
CA ASP A 118 7.52 40.01 4.45
C ASP A 118 6.10 39.56 4.83
N ASP A 119 5.38 38.99 3.85
CA ASP A 119 4.16 38.23 4.12
C ASP A 119 4.52 36.85 4.68
N PRO A 120 4.17 36.55 5.95
CA PRO A 120 4.55 35.28 6.57
C PRO A 120 4.01 34.05 5.84
N GLN A 121 2.94 34.16 5.06
CA GLN A 121 2.38 33.03 4.32
C GLN A 121 2.97 32.85 2.91
N SER A 122 3.93 33.69 2.52
CA SER A 122 4.52 33.72 1.19
C SER A 122 6.04 33.51 1.22
N ALA A 123 6.57 32.80 0.22
CA ALA A 123 8.01 32.66 0.03
C ALA A 123 8.43 32.79 -1.44
N GLU A 124 9.60 33.38 -1.68
CA GLU A 124 10.23 33.40 -3.00
C GLU A 124 10.92 32.05 -3.25
N VAL A 125 10.59 31.37 -4.35
CA VAL A 125 11.15 30.07 -4.72
C VAL A 125 12.04 30.17 -5.95
N ALA A 126 13.18 29.47 -5.92
CA ALA A 126 14.14 29.47 -7.03
C ALA A 126 14.80 28.11 -7.24
N PHE A 127 15.11 27.80 -8.50
CA PHE A 127 15.68 26.52 -8.92
C PHE A 127 16.89 26.71 -9.83
N ASN A 128 17.91 25.90 -9.67
CA ASN A 128 19.05 25.81 -10.59
C ASN A 128 19.32 24.33 -10.90
N ILE A 129 19.28 23.91 -12.16
CA ILE A 129 19.35 22.50 -12.57
C ILE A 129 20.47 22.35 -13.59
N SER A 130 21.31 21.32 -13.42
CA SER A 130 22.40 20.99 -14.34
C SER A 130 21.88 20.83 -15.76
N ASP A 131 22.54 21.49 -16.72
CA ASP A 131 22.20 21.41 -18.16
C ASP A 131 22.08 19.96 -18.66
N HIS A 132 22.96 19.05 -18.20
CA HIS A 132 22.94 17.63 -18.55
C HIS A 132 21.70 16.87 -18.03
N TYR A 133 21.00 17.45 -17.07
CA TYR A 133 19.82 16.86 -16.41
C TYR A 133 18.52 17.62 -16.70
N HIS A 134 18.53 18.59 -17.61
CA HIS A 134 17.30 19.25 -18.08
C HIS A 134 16.32 18.24 -18.70
N GLY A 135 15.03 18.39 -18.39
CA GLY A 135 13.99 17.50 -18.90
C GLY A 135 13.86 16.15 -18.18
N LYS A 136 14.76 15.84 -17.23
CA LYS A 136 14.71 14.61 -16.42
C LYS A 136 13.83 14.69 -15.17
N GLY A 137 13.14 15.81 -14.95
CA GLY A 137 12.17 15.97 -13.86
C GLY A 137 12.72 16.50 -12.53
N VAL A 138 14.02 16.83 -12.45
CA VAL A 138 14.67 17.33 -11.22
C VAL A 138 13.98 18.56 -10.62
N GLY A 139 13.64 19.55 -11.46
CA GLY A 139 12.94 20.76 -10.99
C GLY A 139 11.54 20.48 -10.44
N SER A 140 10.83 19.51 -11.00
CA SER A 140 9.52 19.08 -10.48
C SER A 140 9.64 18.40 -9.12
N VAL A 141 10.64 17.52 -8.95
CA VAL A 141 10.93 16.91 -7.65
C VAL A 141 11.23 17.97 -6.60
N LEU A 142 12.13 18.90 -6.90
CA LEU A 142 12.50 19.97 -5.97
C LEU A 142 11.27 20.83 -5.61
N LEU A 143 10.44 21.18 -6.59
CA LEU A 143 9.22 21.96 -6.34
C LEU A 143 8.24 21.20 -5.42
N GLU A 144 8.01 19.92 -5.68
CA GLU A 144 7.14 19.07 -4.86
C GLU A 144 7.66 18.97 -3.41
N HIS A 145 8.97 18.77 -3.22
CA HIS A 145 9.56 18.69 -1.88
C HIS A 145 9.54 20.03 -1.15
N LEU A 146 9.90 21.12 -1.84
CA LEU A 146 9.87 22.47 -1.25
C LEU A 146 8.45 22.89 -0.88
N ALA A 147 7.45 22.60 -1.71
CA ALA A 147 6.05 22.90 -1.40
C ALA A 147 5.59 22.16 -0.13
N ALA A 148 5.94 20.88 0.01
CA ALA A 148 5.64 20.12 1.23
C ALA A 148 6.37 20.68 2.47
N ILE A 149 7.64 21.08 2.34
CA ILE A 149 8.39 21.72 3.44
C ILE A 149 7.79 23.09 3.80
N ALA A 150 7.43 23.89 2.81
CA ALA A 150 6.87 25.21 3.01
C ALA A 150 5.52 25.14 3.75
N GLN A 151 4.68 24.16 3.44
CA GLN A 151 3.45 23.90 4.20
C GLN A 151 3.71 23.51 5.65
N GLU A 152 4.73 22.69 5.93
CA GLU A 152 5.16 22.38 7.31
C GLU A 152 5.61 23.63 8.08
N ASN A 153 5.96 24.70 7.38
CA ASN A 153 6.41 25.98 7.92
C ASN A 153 5.35 27.10 7.73
N ASP A 154 4.07 26.75 7.60
CA ASP A 154 2.92 27.66 7.49
C ASP A 154 2.93 28.61 6.26
N ILE A 155 3.67 28.25 5.21
CA ILE A 155 3.67 28.96 3.93
C ILE A 155 2.61 28.32 3.03
N THR A 156 1.70 29.14 2.49
CA THR A 156 0.61 28.70 1.61
C THR A 156 0.84 29.10 0.15
N LYS A 157 1.86 29.94 -0.12
CA LYS A 157 2.05 30.59 -1.41
C LYS A 157 3.52 30.71 -1.80
N PHE A 158 3.82 30.41 -3.07
CA PHE A 158 5.11 30.69 -3.67
C PHE A 158 5.03 31.81 -4.70
N VAL A 159 6.09 32.60 -4.73
CA VAL A 159 6.37 33.62 -5.74
C VAL A 159 7.69 33.28 -6.41
N ALA A 160 7.79 33.43 -7.73
CA ALA A 160 9.02 33.22 -8.47
C ALA A 160 9.16 34.24 -9.58
N ASP A 161 10.30 34.91 -9.62
CA ASP A 161 10.66 35.80 -10.72
C ASP A 161 11.38 35.02 -11.82
N VAL A 162 10.87 35.11 -13.05
CA VAL A 162 11.36 34.34 -14.19
C VAL A 162 11.49 35.25 -15.42
N LEU A 163 12.63 35.22 -16.09
CA LEU A 163 12.77 35.94 -17.36
C LEU A 163 11.78 35.39 -18.41
N PRO A 164 11.13 36.24 -19.22
CA PRO A 164 10.16 35.81 -20.24
C PRO A 164 10.66 34.74 -21.22
N GLN A 165 11.98 34.68 -21.40
CA GLN A 165 12.65 33.74 -22.29
C GLN A 165 12.79 32.33 -21.68
N ASN A 166 12.69 32.17 -20.36
CA ASN A 166 12.85 30.90 -19.66
C ASN A 166 11.56 30.04 -19.70
N ARG A 167 11.16 29.64 -20.90
CA ARG A 167 9.96 28.82 -21.14
C ARG A 167 10.02 27.47 -20.38
N LYS A 168 11.23 26.95 -20.14
CA LYS A 168 11.44 25.70 -19.39
C LYS A 168 10.95 25.84 -17.94
N MET A 169 11.33 26.91 -17.24
CA MET A 169 10.87 27.15 -15.86
C MET A 169 9.38 27.43 -15.77
N MET A 170 8.83 28.21 -16.70
CA MET A 170 7.38 28.45 -16.77
C MET A 170 6.58 27.15 -16.92
N LYS A 171 7.13 26.20 -17.68
CA LYS A 171 6.54 24.87 -17.86
C LYS A 171 6.58 24.05 -16.57
N VAL A 172 7.62 24.16 -15.74
CA VAL A 172 7.69 23.43 -14.45
C VAL A 172 6.52 23.83 -13.53
N PHE A 173 6.21 25.13 -13.42
CA PHE A 173 5.12 25.62 -12.58
C PHE A 173 3.74 25.24 -13.12
N THR A 174 3.52 25.46 -14.41
CA THR A 174 2.23 25.12 -15.05
C THR A 174 1.97 23.62 -15.13
N ASP A 175 3.00 22.82 -15.44
CA ASP A 175 2.89 21.36 -15.45
C ASP A 175 2.78 20.78 -14.04
N ALA A 176 3.07 21.51 -12.96
CA ALA A 176 2.88 21.02 -11.58
C ALA A 176 1.41 21.02 -11.13
N GLY A 177 0.50 21.57 -11.96
CA GLY A 177 -0.94 21.55 -11.71
C GLY A 177 -1.43 22.65 -10.76
N TYR A 178 -0.57 23.61 -10.39
CA TYR A 178 -0.96 24.79 -9.63
C TYR A 178 -1.66 25.83 -10.52
N GLU A 179 -2.55 26.62 -9.93
CA GLU A 179 -3.11 27.80 -10.58
C GLU A 179 -2.11 28.94 -10.51
N VAL A 180 -1.59 29.31 -11.68
CA VAL A 180 -0.50 30.28 -11.79
C VAL A 180 -1.05 31.63 -12.23
N ARG A 181 -0.79 32.67 -11.44
CA ARG A 181 -1.01 34.07 -11.84
C ARG A 181 0.29 34.67 -12.35
N HIS A 182 0.19 35.44 -13.43
CA HIS A 182 1.33 36.11 -14.05
C HIS A 182 1.19 37.61 -13.89
N HIS A 183 2.22 38.25 -13.37
CA HIS A 183 2.37 39.70 -13.41
C HIS A 183 3.67 40.04 -14.17
N TYR A 184 3.60 41.04 -15.05
CA TYR A 184 4.77 41.55 -15.75
C TYR A 184 5.23 42.80 -15.01
N ASP A 185 6.44 42.75 -14.45
CA ASP A 185 7.04 43.88 -13.76
C ASP A 185 8.54 43.96 -14.10
N ASP A 186 9.02 45.18 -14.39
CA ASP A 186 10.43 45.49 -14.70
C ASP A 186 11.17 44.51 -15.64
N GLY A 187 10.47 43.97 -16.65
CA GLY A 187 11.04 43.07 -17.66
C GLY A 187 11.16 41.61 -17.23
N VAL A 188 10.63 41.25 -16.07
CA VAL A 188 10.56 39.90 -15.52
C VAL A 188 9.08 39.47 -15.43
N ILE A 189 8.82 38.17 -15.51
CA ILE A 189 7.50 37.59 -15.23
C ILE A 189 7.54 37.14 -13.78
N SER A 190 6.79 37.83 -12.91
CA SER A 190 6.55 37.34 -11.57
C SER A 190 5.41 36.34 -11.60
N VAL A 191 5.69 35.16 -11.06
CA VAL A 191 4.83 33.99 -11.10
C VAL A 191 4.36 33.70 -9.69
N GLU A 192 3.05 33.72 -9.48
CA GLU A 192 2.45 33.51 -8.18
C GLU A 192 1.56 32.27 -8.20
N PHE A 193 1.72 31.37 -7.24
CA PHE A 193 0.85 30.20 -7.10
C PHE A 193 0.67 29.73 -5.65
N THR A 194 -0.57 29.35 -5.31
CA THR A 194 -0.90 28.71 -4.03
C THR A 194 -0.36 27.28 -4.03
N ILE A 195 0.39 26.92 -3.01
CA ILE A 195 1.03 25.60 -2.89
C ILE A 195 0.18 24.58 -2.14
N GLU A 196 -0.96 24.97 -1.59
CA GLU A 196 -1.93 24.04 -1.02
C GLU A 196 -2.30 22.94 -2.03
N PRO A 197 -2.34 21.66 -1.62
CA PRO A 197 -2.59 20.57 -2.56
C PRO A 197 -4.02 20.68 -3.11
N THR A 198 -4.14 20.74 -4.44
CA THR A 198 -5.43 20.63 -5.14
C THR A 198 -5.57 19.23 -5.72
N ASP A 199 -6.79 18.81 -6.06
CA ASP A 199 -7.02 17.52 -6.75
C ASP A 199 -6.19 17.41 -8.03
N ARG A 200 -6.03 18.54 -8.74
CA ARG A 200 -5.23 18.63 -9.95
C ARG A 200 -3.73 18.47 -9.67
N SER A 201 -3.17 19.20 -8.69
CA SER A 201 -1.74 19.11 -8.39
C SER A 201 -1.36 17.74 -7.83
N GLN A 202 -2.20 17.15 -6.98
CA GLN A 202 -2.04 15.78 -6.49
C GLN A 202 -2.09 14.77 -7.65
N ALA A 203 -3.09 14.85 -8.53
CA ALA A 203 -3.19 13.94 -9.68
C ALA A 203 -1.96 14.00 -10.59
N VAL A 204 -1.39 15.19 -10.80
CA VAL A 204 -0.17 15.35 -11.60
C VAL A 204 1.04 14.75 -10.90
N GLN A 205 1.23 15.03 -9.60
CA GLN A 205 2.30 14.44 -8.80
C GLN A 205 2.26 12.91 -8.87
N LEU A 206 1.09 12.32 -8.62
CA LEU A 206 0.86 10.88 -8.67
C LEU A 206 1.13 10.30 -10.06
N SER A 207 0.66 10.96 -11.13
CA SER A 207 0.93 10.54 -12.51
C SER A 207 2.43 10.59 -12.85
N ARG A 208 3.15 11.58 -12.34
CA ARG A 208 4.60 11.63 -12.51
C ARG A 208 5.28 10.51 -11.74
N GLU A 209 4.86 10.21 -10.51
CA GLU A 209 5.45 9.15 -9.67
C GLU A 209 5.34 7.82 -10.40
N HIS A 210 4.11 7.50 -10.82
CA HIS A 210 3.77 6.32 -11.61
C HIS A 210 4.67 6.17 -12.83
N ARG A 211 4.79 7.21 -13.67
CA ARG A 211 5.60 7.13 -14.90
C ARG A 211 7.07 6.86 -14.62
N SER A 212 7.68 7.55 -13.64
CA SER A 212 9.10 7.34 -13.33
C SER A 212 9.37 5.93 -12.78
N GLU A 213 8.50 5.43 -11.90
CA GLU A 213 8.67 4.10 -11.29
C GLU A 213 8.42 2.98 -12.30
N ALA A 214 7.36 3.10 -13.11
CA ALA A 214 7.08 2.15 -14.19
C ALA A 214 8.23 2.09 -15.21
N GLN A 215 8.82 3.24 -15.57
CA GLN A 215 9.97 3.30 -16.48
C GLN A 215 11.24 2.69 -15.86
N SER A 216 11.51 2.97 -14.58
CA SER A 216 12.62 2.35 -13.86
C SER A 216 12.48 0.83 -13.84
N MET A 217 11.29 0.32 -13.54
CA MET A 217 11.03 -1.12 -13.56
C MET A 217 11.04 -1.74 -14.95
N ALA A 218 10.62 -1.02 -15.98
CA ALA A 218 10.76 -1.47 -17.36
C ALA A 218 12.23 -1.68 -17.76
N ALA A 219 13.13 -0.82 -17.29
CA ALA A 219 14.58 -0.96 -17.50
C ALA A 219 15.15 -2.18 -16.73
N VAL A 220 14.68 -2.42 -15.50
CA VAL A 220 15.04 -3.62 -14.71
C VAL A 220 14.58 -4.91 -15.40
N LEU A 221 13.38 -4.92 -15.96
CA LEU A 221 12.78 -6.12 -16.58
C LEU A 221 13.20 -6.36 -18.04
N SER A 222 13.74 -5.35 -18.71
CA SER A 222 14.13 -5.42 -20.13
C SER A 222 15.57 -4.94 -20.34
N PRO A 223 16.57 -5.53 -19.65
CA PRO A 223 17.96 -5.15 -19.85
C PRO A 223 18.39 -5.49 -21.28
N LYS A 224 19.25 -4.66 -21.88
CA LYS A 224 19.82 -4.90 -23.21
C LYS A 224 21.10 -5.74 -23.17
N SER A 225 21.78 -5.79 -22.03
CA SER A 225 23.00 -6.56 -21.82
C SER A 225 23.09 -7.04 -20.38
N ILE A 226 23.64 -8.24 -20.19
CA ILE A 226 23.72 -8.88 -18.87
C ILE A 226 25.16 -9.35 -18.61
N ALA A 227 25.70 -9.04 -17.43
CA ALA A 227 26.92 -9.65 -16.90
C ALA A 227 26.55 -10.60 -15.76
N VAL A 228 27.10 -11.82 -15.75
CA VAL A 228 26.90 -12.78 -14.66
C VAL A 228 28.19 -12.98 -13.86
N VAL A 229 28.11 -12.73 -12.55
CA VAL A 229 29.21 -12.81 -11.59
C VAL A 229 28.93 -13.92 -10.58
N GLY A 230 29.94 -14.75 -10.29
CA GLY A 230 29.81 -15.86 -9.33
C GLY A 230 29.50 -17.22 -9.98
N LEU A 231 29.98 -17.45 -11.20
CA LEU A 231 29.92 -18.77 -11.81
C LEU A 231 30.87 -19.73 -11.09
N SER A 232 30.46 -20.98 -10.96
CA SER A 232 31.27 -22.06 -10.42
C SER A 232 31.34 -23.21 -11.42
N ARG A 233 32.39 -24.03 -11.32
CA ARG A 233 32.45 -25.32 -12.04
C ARG A 233 31.36 -26.30 -11.59
N ARG A 234 30.75 -26.06 -10.43
CA ARG A 234 29.63 -26.83 -9.90
C ARG A 234 28.34 -26.56 -10.70
N PRO A 235 27.68 -27.58 -11.29
CA PRO A 235 26.46 -27.39 -12.06
C PRO A 235 25.29 -26.85 -11.25
N ASP A 236 25.24 -27.12 -9.95
CA ASP A 236 24.21 -26.70 -9.00
C ASP A 236 24.41 -25.28 -8.45
N ALA A 237 25.52 -24.61 -8.77
CA ALA A 237 25.74 -23.23 -8.34
C ALA A 237 24.74 -22.26 -9.02
N PHE A 238 24.22 -21.29 -8.26
CA PHE A 238 23.22 -20.35 -8.76
C PHE A 238 23.66 -19.60 -10.01
N GLY A 239 24.90 -19.08 -10.06
CA GLY A 239 25.43 -18.41 -11.24
C GLY A 239 25.43 -19.29 -12.50
N SER A 240 25.71 -20.60 -12.34
CA SER A 240 25.70 -21.56 -13.45
C SER A 240 24.27 -21.82 -13.94
N GLN A 241 23.33 -22.03 -13.03
CA GLN A 241 21.91 -22.24 -13.36
C GLN A 241 21.29 -21.02 -14.05
N VAL A 242 21.61 -19.81 -13.59
CA VAL A 242 21.08 -18.57 -14.21
C VAL A 242 21.59 -18.42 -15.64
N VAL A 243 22.88 -18.68 -15.90
CA VAL A 243 23.42 -18.61 -17.27
C VAL A 243 22.73 -19.63 -18.17
N ASP A 244 22.60 -20.88 -17.72
CA ASP A 244 21.93 -21.94 -18.48
C ASP A 244 20.47 -21.53 -18.80
N ASN A 245 19.74 -20.99 -17.81
CA ASN A 245 18.37 -20.50 -17.99
C ASN A 245 18.23 -19.29 -18.94
N ILE A 246 19.17 -18.34 -18.90
CA ILE A 246 19.17 -17.18 -19.82
C ILE A 246 19.38 -17.65 -21.27
N LEU A 247 20.30 -18.60 -21.48
CA LEU A 247 20.59 -19.17 -22.79
C LEU A 247 19.43 -20.02 -23.31
N ASP A 248 18.86 -20.88 -22.47
CA ASP A 248 17.75 -21.78 -22.82
C ASP A 248 16.45 -21.00 -23.14
N ALA A 249 16.23 -19.86 -22.48
CA ALA A 249 15.12 -18.95 -22.80
C ALA A 249 15.29 -18.25 -24.16
N GLY A 250 16.53 -18.20 -24.68
CA GLY A 250 16.86 -17.49 -25.91
C GLY A 250 16.85 -15.98 -25.75
N TYR A 251 17.43 -15.48 -24.66
CA TYR A 251 17.61 -14.05 -24.41
C TYR A 251 18.23 -13.35 -25.62
N THR A 252 17.68 -12.19 -25.95
CA THR A 252 17.95 -11.50 -27.22
C THR A 252 19.17 -10.58 -27.18
N GLY A 253 19.65 -10.21 -25.99
CA GLY A 253 20.83 -9.37 -25.78
C GLY A 253 22.12 -10.17 -25.53
N PRO A 254 23.30 -9.52 -25.52
CA PRO A 254 24.56 -10.16 -25.14
C PRO A 254 24.60 -10.56 -23.66
N VAL A 255 25.21 -11.72 -23.42
CA VAL A 255 25.49 -12.27 -22.09
C VAL A 255 27.00 -12.36 -21.90
N TYR A 256 27.49 -11.69 -20.86
CA TYR A 256 28.90 -11.68 -20.47
C TYR A 256 29.10 -12.46 -19.18
N VAL A 257 30.22 -13.17 -19.09
CA VAL A 257 30.53 -14.02 -17.94
C VAL A 257 31.76 -13.47 -17.23
N VAL A 258 31.66 -13.25 -15.92
CA VAL A 258 32.79 -12.84 -15.08
C VAL A 258 33.31 -14.05 -14.32
N HIS A 259 34.57 -14.41 -14.57
CA HIS A 259 35.23 -15.56 -13.95
C HIS A 259 36.73 -15.31 -13.79
N SER A 260 37.28 -15.66 -12.61
CA SER A 260 38.68 -15.37 -12.27
C SER A 260 39.69 -16.28 -12.96
N GLU A 261 39.39 -17.57 -13.13
CA GLU A 261 40.37 -18.57 -13.62
C GLU A 261 40.17 -19.01 -15.07
N ALA A 262 38.97 -19.49 -15.43
CA ALA A 262 38.65 -19.95 -16.78
C ALA A 262 38.72 -18.81 -17.80
N ASP A 263 39.02 -19.16 -19.07
CA ASP A 263 38.97 -18.24 -20.21
C ASP A 263 37.62 -18.30 -20.94
N THR A 264 36.95 -19.45 -20.91
CA THR A 264 35.61 -19.68 -21.52
C THR A 264 34.71 -20.51 -20.62
N VAL A 265 33.41 -20.19 -20.56
CA VAL A 265 32.38 -20.96 -19.86
C VAL A 265 31.14 -21.06 -20.75
N ARG A 266 30.59 -22.27 -20.96
CA ARG A 266 29.44 -22.53 -21.85
C ARG A 266 29.62 -21.98 -23.28
N GLY A 267 30.87 -21.92 -23.75
CA GLY A 267 31.21 -21.34 -25.06
C GLY A 267 31.23 -19.82 -25.10
N LEU A 268 30.98 -19.14 -23.98
CA LEU A 268 31.08 -17.69 -23.83
C LEU A 268 32.50 -17.30 -23.37
N PRO A 269 33.09 -16.22 -23.90
CA PRO A 269 34.32 -15.65 -23.36
C PRO A 269 34.07 -15.12 -21.94
N THR A 270 35.10 -15.21 -21.11
CA THR A 270 35.03 -14.72 -19.72
C THR A 270 35.92 -13.52 -19.48
N TYR A 271 35.53 -12.71 -18.51
CA TYR A 271 36.19 -11.47 -18.11
C TYR A 271 36.61 -11.56 -16.65
N LYS A 272 37.69 -10.87 -16.26
CA LYS A 272 38.20 -10.92 -14.88
C LYS A 272 37.38 -10.05 -13.93
N SER A 273 36.75 -9.00 -14.44
CA SER A 273 35.82 -8.12 -13.73
C SER A 273 34.76 -7.58 -14.69
N VAL A 274 33.67 -7.04 -14.17
CA VAL A 274 32.62 -6.36 -14.94
C VAL A 274 33.19 -5.14 -15.66
N ALA A 275 34.02 -4.33 -15.01
CA ALA A 275 34.67 -3.18 -15.64
C ALA A 275 35.58 -3.56 -16.82
N SER A 276 36.19 -4.76 -16.77
CA SER A 276 37.06 -5.25 -17.86
C SER A 276 36.31 -5.68 -19.14
N ILE A 277 34.96 -5.71 -19.12
CA ILE A 277 34.16 -6.06 -20.30
C ILE A 277 34.30 -4.99 -21.40
N GLY A 278 34.37 -3.71 -21.02
CA GLY A 278 34.54 -2.59 -21.95
C GLY A 278 33.29 -2.23 -22.77
N GLU A 279 32.16 -2.88 -22.51
CA GLU A 279 30.86 -2.63 -23.16
C GLU A 279 29.81 -2.16 -22.13
N PRO A 280 28.78 -1.40 -22.52
CA PRO A 280 27.71 -1.00 -21.61
C PRO A 280 26.94 -2.21 -21.05
N ILE A 281 26.86 -2.32 -19.72
CA ILE A 281 26.14 -3.38 -19.01
C ILE A 281 24.87 -2.80 -18.37
N ASP A 282 23.69 -3.31 -18.73
CA ASP A 282 22.43 -2.85 -18.11
C ASP A 282 22.17 -3.56 -16.77
N MET A 283 22.48 -4.86 -16.68
CA MET A 283 22.24 -5.68 -15.49
C MET A 283 23.45 -6.54 -15.12
N ALA A 284 23.81 -6.56 -13.84
CA ALA A 284 24.73 -7.52 -13.25
C ALA A 284 23.97 -8.54 -12.38
N VAL A 285 24.09 -9.82 -12.70
CA VAL A 285 23.62 -10.94 -11.88
C VAL A 285 24.72 -11.33 -10.91
N ILE A 286 24.44 -11.27 -9.61
CA ILE A 286 25.42 -11.46 -8.54
C ILE A 286 25.07 -12.72 -7.74
N ALA A 287 25.94 -13.73 -7.85
CA ALA A 287 25.83 -15.03 -7.16
C ALA A 287 27.12 -15.39 -6.40
N VAL A 288 27.70 -14.42 -5.68
CA VAL A 288 28.90 -14.60 -4.82
C VAL A 288 28.52 -14.62 -3.33
N PRO A 289 29.39 -15.04 -2.40
CA PRO A 289 29.13 -14.90 -0.96
C PRO A 289 28.83 -13.45 -0.55
N ALA A 290 27.98 -13.24 0.46
CA ALA A 290 27.48 -11.91 0.85
C ALA A 290 28.62 -10.91 1.15
N GLU A 291 29.67 -11.37 1.83
CA GLU A 291 30.85 -10.58 2.16
C GLU A 291 31.64 -10.09 0.93
N SER A 292 31.47 -10.73 -0.22
CA SER A 292 32.13 -10.36 -1.47
C SER A 292 31.26 -9.44 -2.35
N VAL A 293 29.98 -9.26 -2.02
CA VAL A 293 29.05 -8.49 -2.85
C VAL A 293 29.48 -7.03 -2.95
N SER A 294 29.96 -6.42 -1.86
CA SER A 294 30.38 -5.02 -1.84
C SER A 294 31.45 -4.69 -2.90
N ALA A 295 32.47 -5.55 -3.04
CA ALA A 295 33.52 -5.38 -4.05
C ALA A 295 32.98 -5.51 -5.49
N VAL A 296 31.98 -6.37 -5.70
CA VAL A 296 31.32 -6.52 -7.01
C VAL A 296 30.47 -5.29 -7.33
N VAL A 297 29.82 -4.68 -6.33
CA VAL A 297 29.04 -3.45 -6.50
C VAL A 297 29.94 -2.30 -6.95
N ASP A 298 31.15 -2.16 -6.38
CA ASP A 298 32.10 -1.13 -6.78
C ASP A 298 32.60 -1.33 -8.23
N ASP A 299 32.89 -2.57 -8.64
CA ASP A 299 33.24 -2.93 -10.02
C ASP A 299 32.07 -2.69 -11.00
N CYS A 300 30.84 -2.98 -10.58
CA CYS A 300 29.63 -2.64 -11.34
C CYS A 300 29.43 -1.13 -11.50
N ALA A 301 29.70 -0.35 -10.44
CA ALA A 301 29.61 1.10 -10.48
C ALA A 301 30.62 1.69 -11.50
N GLN A 302 31.86 1.18 -11.53
CA GLN A 302 32.87 1.58 -12.50
C GLN A 302 32.45 1.24 -13.95
N ALA A 303 31.75 0.13 -14.15
CA ALA A 303 31.22 -0.28 -15.44
C ALA A 303 29.93 0.46 -15.85
N GLY A 304 29.36 1.31 -14.99
CA GLY A 304 28.11 2.02 -15.25
C GLY A 304 26.88 1.10 -15.31
N VAL A 305 26.91 -0.01 -14.56
CA VAL A 305 25.77 -0.92 -14.41
C VAL A 305 24.57 -0.16 -13.84
N ARG A 306 23.35 -0.51 -14.27
CA ARG A 306 22.12 0.14 -13.79
C ARG A 306 21.33 -0.71 -12.81
N THR A 307 21.40 -2.03 -12.95
CA THR A 307 20.61 -2.97 -12.15
C THR A 307 21.49 -4.07 -11.58
N LEU A 308 21.33 -4.33 -10.28
CA LEU A 308 21.95 -5.43 -9.57
C LEU A 308 20.88 -6.47 -9.24
N LEU A 309 21.03 -7.70 -9.75
CA LEU A 309 20.20 -8.85 -9.39
C LEU A 309 20.98 -9.73 -8.41
N VAL A 310 20.68 -9.60 -7.12
CA VAL A 310 21.47 -10.20 -6.04
C VAL A 310 20.79 -11.46 -5.51
N PHE A 311 21.34 -12.62 -5.86
CA PHE A 311 20.90 -13.93 -5.37
C PHE A 311 21.47 -14.26 -3.97
N SER A 312 22.59 -13.65 -3.62
CA SER A 312 23.33 -13.88 -2.39
C SER A 312 22.45 -13.74 -1.15
N VAL A 313 22.60 -14.68 -0.21
CA VAL A 313 22.00 -14.69 1.13
C VAL A 313 23.11 -14.51 2.18
N GLY A 314 22.76 -14.22 3.42
CA GLY A 314 23.67 -13.83 4.50
C GLY A 314 23.55 -12.35 4.90
N PHE A 315 22.46 -11.69 4.52
CA PHE A 315 22.21 -10.28 4.79
C PHE A 315 21.36 -10.14 6.06
N ALA A 316 20.45 -9.17 6.10
CA ALA A 316 19.70 -8.82 7.29
C ALA A 316 18.85 -9.97 7.88
N GLU A 317 18.55 -11.01 7.09
CA GLU A 317 17.94 -12.25 7.55
C GLU A 317 18.86 -13.13 8.43
N ALA A 318 20.18 -12.94 8.36
CA ALA A 318 21.18 -13.67 9.11
C ALA A 318 21.52 -13.05 10.48
N GLY A 319 21.07 -11.82 10.75
CA GLY A 319 21.28 -11.12 12.02
C GLY A 319 21.89 -9.72 11.87
N PRO A 320 22.38 -9.11 12.96
CA PRO A 320 22.85 -7.72 12.97
C PRO A 320 24.01 -7.43 12.01
N GLU A 321 24.99 -8.34 11.89
CA GLU A 321 26.12 -8.17 10.97
C GLU A 321 25.65 -8.16 9.50
N GLY A 322 24.76 -9.09 9.14
CA GLY A 322 24.17 -9.10 7.81
C GLY A 322 23.25 -7.90 7.55
N ALA A 323 22.64 -7.32 8.58
CA ALA A 323 21.89 -6.08 8.47
C ALA A 323 22.78 -4.88 8.13
N GLN A 324 23.99 -4.84 8.67
CA GLN A 324 25.00 -3.85 8.28
C GLN A 324 25.43 -4.05 6.82
N LEU A 325 25.74 -5.29 6.41
CA LEU A 325 26.08 -5.59 5.01
C LEU A 325 24.96 -5.16 4.03
N GLN A 326 23.70 -5.33 4.43
CA GLN A 326 22.55 -4.90 3.62
C GLN A 326 22.44 -3.38 3.52
N ALA A 327 22.69 -2.67 4.63
CA ALA A 327 22.70 -1.21 4.64
C ALA A 327 23.84 -0.66 3.75
N ASP A 328 25.02 -1.28 3.82
CA ASP A 328 26.18 -0.90 3.01
C ASP A 328 25.91 -1.14 1.51
N LEU A 329 25.35 -2.30 1.16
CA LEU A 329 24.91 -2.64 -0.21
C LEU A 329 23.96 -1.56 -0.76
N LEU A 330 22.93 -1.20 0.01
CA LEU A 330 21.96 -0.19 -0.40
C LEU A 330 22.64 1.18 -0.58
N ALA A 331 23.48 1.59 0.35
CA ALA A 331 24.18 2.87 0.30
C ALA A 331 25.16 2.96 -0.86
N GLN A 332 25.87 1.88 -1.20
CA GLN A 332 26.75 1.81 -2.37
C GLN A 332 25.96 1.89 -3.67
N ALA A 333 24.90 1.09 -3.80
CA ALA A 333 24.08 1.08 -5.01
C ALA A 333 23.38 2.43 -5.25
N ARG A 334 22.79 3.04 -4.20
CA ARG A 334 22.14 4.36 -4.30
C ARG A 334 23.12 5.45 -4.72
N ARG A 335 24.33 5.47 -4.14
CA ARG A 335 25.40 6.37 -4.58
C ARG A 335 25.68 6.17 -6.06
N ALA A 336 25.86 4.93 -6.54
CA ALA A 336 26.11 4.66 -7.95
C ALA A 336 24.88 4.83 -8.88
N GLY A 337 23.71 5.24 -8.37
CA GLY A 337 22.48 5.35 -9.15
C GLY A 337 21.89 4.01 -9.62
N MET A 338 22.28 2.90 -8.97
CA MET A 338 21.89 1.53 -9.32
C MET A 338 20.63 1.07 -8.57
N ARG A 339 19.79 0.29 -9.27
CA ARG A 339 18.65 -0.44 -8.69
C ARG A 339 19.09 -1.79 -8.14
N ILE A 340 18.47 -2.26 -7.06
CA ILE A 340 18.70 -3.61 -6.50
C ILE A 340 17.41 -4.44 -6.54
N VAL A 341 17.49 -5.61 -7.16
CA VAL A 341 16.54 -6.72 -6.99
C VAL A 341 17.18 -7.75 -6.07
N GLY A 342 16.64 -7.94 -4.86
CA GLY A 342 17.24 -8.75 -3.81
C GLY A 342 17.61 -7.92 -2.56
N PRO A 343 18.60 -8.35 -1.76
CA PRO A 343 19.31 -9.64 -1.81
C PRO A 343 18.39 -10.84 -1.53
N GLY A 344 18.91 -12.06 -1.66
CA GLY A 344 18.12 -13.30 -1.52
C GLY A 344 17.04 -13.44 -2.60
N SER A 345 17.25 -12.83 -3.77
CA SER A 345 16.34 -12.94 -4.91
C SER A 345 16.36 -14.35 -5.50
N PHE A 346 15.22 -14.81 -6.03
CA PHE A 346 15.14 -15.98 -6.90
C PHE A 346 15.26 -15.65 -8.41
N GLY A 347 15.40 -14.36 -8.73
CA GLY A 347 15.55 -13.89 -10.09
C GLY A 347 14.34 -13.16 -10.65
N LEU A 348 14.39 -12.94 -11.97
CA LEU A 348 13.31 -12.33 -12.74
C LEU A 348 13.14 -12.97 -14.11
N VAL A 349 11.94 -12.81 -14.66
CA VAL A 349 11.52 -13.31 -15.97
C VAL A 349 10.90 -12.16 -16.75
N ASN A 350 11.19 -12.09 -18.05
CA ASN A 350 10.44 -11.30 -19.01
C ASN A 350 10.30 -12.09 -20.30
N ASN A 351 9.08 -12.56 -20.55
CA ASN A 351 8.73 -13.40 -21.69
C ASN A 351 8.30 -12.59 -22.94
N ASP A 352 8.48 -11.26 -22.95
CA ASP A 352 8.28 -10.50 -24.17
C ASP A 352 9.19 -11.08 -25.29
N PRO A 353 8.66 -11.36 -26.49
CA PRO A 353 9.45 -11.90 -27.59
C PRO A 353 10.68 -11.08 -27.99
N GLN A 354 10.69 -9.78 -27.68
CA GLN A 354 11.81 -8.86 -27.89
C GLN A 354 12.88 -8.92 -26.79
N VAL A 355 12.60 -9.58 -25.65
CA VAL A 355 13.50 -9.69 -24.51
C VAL A 355 13.92 -11.14 -24.28
N ARG A 356 12.96 -12.03 -24.01
CA ARG A 356 13.13 -13.48 -23.74
C ARG A 356 14.10 -13.78 -22.60
N LEU A 357 13.94 -13.10 -21.48
CA LEU A 357 14.82 -13.22 -20.33
C LEU A 357 14.26 -14.20 -19.29
N ASN A 358 15.06 -15.19 -18.92
CA ASN A 358 14.86 -15.99 -17.71
C ASN A 358 16.13 -15.94 -16.84
N ALA A 359 16.26 -14.90 -16.02
CA ALA A 359 17.35 -14.76 -15.07
C ALA A 359 16.93 -15.32 -13.70
N THR A 360 16.51 -16.59 -13.66
CA THR A 360 16.09 -17.28 -12.43
C THR A 360 16.91 -18.54 -12.19
N ILE A 361 16.76 -19.13 -11.01
CA ILE A 361 17.23 -20.49 -10.69
C ILE A 361 16.08 -21.51 -10.70
N SER A 362 15.05 -21.28 -11.53
CA SER A 362 13.95 -22.23 -11.75
C SER A 362 14.45 -23.48 -12.47
N ALA A 363 13.95 -24.65 -12.06
CA ALA A 363 14.24 -25.92 -12.73
C ALA A 363 13.53 -26.04 -14.08
N ASP A 364 12.33 -25.48 -14.20
CA ASP A 364 11.52 -25.49 -15.41
C ASP A 364 11.44 -24.08 -16.00
N LEU A 365 11.53 -23.98 -17.34
CA LEU A 365 11.39 -22.72 -18.06
C LEU A 365 9.92 -22.25 -18.03
N PRO A 366 9.61 -21.07 -17.44
CA PRO A 366 8.25 -20.56 -17.41
C PRO A 366 7.74 -20.26 -18.81
N HIS A 367 6.55 -20.76 -19.15
CA HIS A 367 5.96 -20.51 -20.46
C HIS A 367 5.56 -19.03 -20.63
N PRO A 368 5.68 -18.45 -21.84
CA PRO A 368 5.11 -17.15 -22.15
C PRO A 368 3.60 -17.11 -21.95
N GLY A 369 3.10 -16.02 -21.38
CA GLY A 369 1.66 -15.75 -21.21
C GLY A 369 1.39 -14.34 -20.74
N THR A 370 0.32 -14.16 -19.97
CA THR A 370 -0.23 -12.85 -19.60
C THR A 370 -0.26 -12.61 -18.09
N LEU A 371 0.25 -13.54 -17.28
CA LEU A 371 0.29 -13.41 -15.83
C LEU A 371 1.56 -12.68 -15.38
N GLY A 372 1.39 -11.51 -14.76
CA GLY A 372 2.46 -10.82 -14.04
C GLY A 372 2.61 -11.41 -12.64
N LEU A 373 3.84 -11.64 -12.19
CA LEU A 373 4.11 -12.27 -10.91
C LEU A 373 5.08 -11.44 -10.05
N PHE A 374 4.75 -11.23 -8.78
CA PHE A 374 5.66 -10.66 -7.80
C PHE A 374 5.73 -11.52 -6.54
N SER A 375 6.94 -11.76 -6.03
CA SER A 375 7.15 -12.46 -4.76
C SER A 375 8.18 -11.74 -3.90
N GLN A 376 7.83 -11.45 -2.64
CA GLN A 376 8.80 -10.99 -1.64
C GLN A 376 9.66 -12.15 -1.13
N SER A 377 9.12 -13.35 -1.04
CA SER A 377 9.89 -14.51 -0.62
C SER A 377 10.72 -15.07 -1.78
N GLY A 378 12.04 -15.23 -1.57
CA GLY A 378 12.90 -15.96 -2.51
C GLY A 378 12.51 -17.43 -2.61
N GLY A 379 12.53 -18.15 -1.48
CA GLY A 379 12.22 -19.58 -1.41
C GLY A 379 10.79 -19.94 -1.82
N LEU A 380 9.79 -19.14 -1.42
CA LEU A 380 8.40 -19.40 -1.86
C LEU A 380 8.16 -18.93 -3.31
N GLY A 381 8.97 -18.00 -3.84
CA GLY A 381 8.93 -17.59 -5.24
C GLY A 381 9.13 -18.76 -6.20
N VAL A 382 9.99 -19.72 -5.83
CA VAL A 382 10.19 -20.98 -6.57
C VAL A 382 8.92 -21.80 -6.65
N GLY A 383 8.31 -22.02 -5.48
CA GLY A 383 7.08 -22.79 -5.36
C GLY A 383 5.93 -22.14 -6.12
N LEU A 384 5.89 -20.81 -6.13
CA LEU A 384 4.90 -20.01 -6.83
C LEU A 384 5.03 -20.15 -8.36
N ILE A 385 6.24 -19.94 -8.92
CA ILE A 385 6.49 -20.14 -10.36
C ILE A 385 6.18 -21.59 -10.76
N ALA A 386 6.65 -22.57 -9.98
CA ALA A 386 6.39 -23.98 -10.24
C ALA A 386 4.88 -24.30 -10.18
N SER A 387 4.13 -23.64 -9.29
CA SER A 387 2.66 -23.76 -9.22
C SER A 387 2.00 -23.20 -10.49
N MET A 388 2.45 -22.04 -10.98
CA MET A 388 1.94 -21.46 -12.24
C MET A 388 2.23 -22.37 -13.44
N ILE A 389 3.44 -22.94 -13.53
CA ILE A 389 3.81 -23.88 -14.59
C ILE A 389 2.90 -25.13 -14.57
N ARG A 390 2.67 -25.72 -13.38
CA ARG A 390 1.76 -26.87 -13.22
C ARG A 390 0.31 -26.54 -13.58
N ALA A 391 -0.14 -25.33 -13.23
CA ALA A 391 -1.46 -24.83 -13.65
C ALA A 391 -1.50 -24.40 -15.13
N HIS A 392 -0.37 -24.46 -15.83
CA HIS A 392 -0.19 -24.02 -17.21
C HIS A 392 -0.57 -22.55 -17.42
N LEU A 393 -0.27 -21.72 -16.43
CA LEU A 393 -0.39 -20.27 -16.50
C LEU A 393 0.94 -19.71 -16.98
N GLY A 394 0.92 -19.15 -18.20
CA GLY A 394 2.09 -18.51 -18.78
C GLY A 394 2.33 -17.14 -18.15
N LEU A 395 3.60 -16.82 -17.91
CA LEU A 395 4.02 -15.57 -17.30
C LEU A 395 4.32 -14.52 -18.38
N SER A 396 3.90 -13.28 -18.16
CA SER A 396 4.38 -12.12 -18.92
C SER A 396 5.74 -11.67 -18.38
N ALA A 397 5.78 -11.31 -17.10
CA ALA A 397 6.97 -10.99 -16.35
C ALA A 397 6.86 -11.48 -14.90
N ALA A 398 7.99 -11.79 -14.27
CA ALA A 398 8.05 -12.19 -12.87
C ALA A 398 9.23 -11.53 -12.16
N VAL A 399 9.04 -11.12 -10.90
CA VAL A 399 10.10 -10.56 -10.05
C VAL A 399 10.06 -11.21 -8.67
N SER A 400 11.20 -11.76 -8.23
CA SER A 400 11.42 -12.13 -6.83
C SER A 400 12.30 -11.09 -6.16
N ALA A 401 11.74 -10.30 -5.25
CA ALA A 401 12.44 -9.17 -4.62
C ALA A 401 13.34 -9.58 -3.44
N GLY A 402 13.18 -10.80 -2.90
CA GLY A 402 13.87 -11.25 -1.69
C GLY A 402 13.65 -10.26 -0.54
N ASN A 403 14.73 -9.85 0.12
CA ASN A 403 14.67 -8.91 1.25
C ASN A 403 14.07 -7.54 0.90
N ARG A 404 13.86 -7.22 -0.39
CA ARG A 404 13.19 -6.01 -0.85
C ARG A 404 13.89 -4.75 -0.31
N VAL A 405 15.22 -4.71 -0.43
CA VAL A 405 16.01 -3.59 0.09
C VAL A 405 15.78 -2.30 -0.72
N ASP A 406 15.44 -2.45 -2.00
CA ASP A 406 15.22 -1.36 -2.95
C ASP A 406 13.96 -1.55 -3.81
N VAL A 407 13.98 -2.46 -4.81
CA VAL A 407 12.78 -2.75 -5.62
C VAL A 407 11.67 -3.31 -4.75
N SER A 408 10.50 -2.68 -4.79
CA SER A 408 9.35 -2.98 -3.95
C SER A 408 8.12 -3.42 -4.75
N THR A 409 7.13 -3.97 -4.05
CA THR A 409 5.84 -4.35 -4.66
C THR A 409 5.19 -3.17 -5.38
N ASN A 410 5.30 -1.96 -4.81
CA ASN A 410 4.72 -0.74 -5.38
C ASN A 410 5.32 -0.46 -6.77
N ASP A 411 6.64 -0.56 -6.92
CA ASP A 411 7.32 -0.30 -8.19
C ASP A 411 6.86 -1.29 -9.28
N VAL A 412 6.78 -2.58 -8.95
CA VAL A 412 6.38 -3.62 -9.91
C VAL A 412 4.90 -3.51 -10.29
N MET A 413 4.02 -3.15 -9.34
CA MET A 413 2.62 -2.88 -9.66
C MET A 413 2.46 -1.69 -10.62
N GLN A 414 3.27 -0.64 -10.47
CA GLN A 414 3.26 0.51 -11.39
C GLN A 414 3.63 0.08 -12.81
N TYR A 415 4.65 -0.79 -12.96
CA TYR A 415 4.98 -1.40 -14.24
C TYR A 415 3.81 -2.24 -14.80
N PHE A 416 3.19 -3.08 -13.97
CA PHE A 416 2.07 -3.91 -14.40
C PHE A 416 0.82 -3.10 -14.77
N ILE A 417 0.64 -1.86 -14.29
CA ILE A 417 -0.46 -1.00 -14.74
C ILE A 417 -0.32 -0.67 -16.23
N ASP A 418 0.91 -0.39 -16.70
CA ASP A 418 1.22 0.07 -18.06
C ASP A 418 1.55 -1.06 -19.03
N ASP A 419 2.02 -2.22 -18.56
CA ASP A 419 2.40 -3.32 -19.44
C ASP A 419 1.18 -3.99 -20.09
N ASP A 420 0.97 -3.76 -21.39
CA ASP A 420 -0.13 -4.34 -22.16
C ASP A 420 -0.09 -5.88 -22.26
N LYS A 421 1.08 -6.51 -22.06
CA LYS A 421 1.22 -7.98 -22.09
C LYS A 421 0.66 -8.63 -20.83
N THR A 422 0.78 -7.96 -19.69
CA THR A 422 0.21 -8.40 -18.42
C THR A 422 -1.30 -8.11 -18.39
N LYS A 423 -2.11 -9.16 -18.22
CA LYS A 423 -3.58 -9.08 -18.10
C LYS A 423 -4.09 -9.43 -16.71
N THR A 424 -3.34 -10.24 -15.96
CA THR A 424 -3.64 -10.64 -14.57
C THR A 424 -2.37 -10.50 -13.76
N VAL A 425 -2.48 -10.14 -12.47
CA VAL A 425 -1.34 -9.99 -11.57
C VAL A 425 -1.50 -10.88 -10.35
N ALA A 426 -0.44 -11.61 -10.01
CA ALA A 426 -0.32 -12.42 -8.82
C ALA A 426 0.80 -11.88 -7.93
N ILE A 427 0.52 -11.72 -6.63
CA ILE A 427 1.46 -11.14 -5.67
C ILE A 427 1.51 -12.01 -4.42
N TYR A 428 2.72 -12.41 -4.02
CA TYR A 428 2.96 -12.96 -2.68
C TYR A 428 3.54 -11.86 -1.78
N LEU A 429 2.80 -11.52 -0.73
CA LEU A 429 3.04 -10.33 0.08
C LEU A 429 3.31 -10.71 1.55
N GLU A 430 4.46 -10.30 2.08
CA GLU A 430 4.83 -10.50 3.49
C GLU A 430 4.84 -9.20 4.30
N SER A 431 5.10 -8.07 3.63
CA SER A 431 5.14 -6.74 4.23
C SER A 431 4.83 -5.67 3.19
N VAL A 432 4.36 -4.51 3.65
CA VAL A 432 4.15 -3.33 2.81
C VAL A 432 5.05 -2.20 3.35
N GLY A 433 5.81 -1.55 2.47
CA GLY A 433 6.68 -0.42 2.86
C GLY A 433 5.86 0.84 3.12
N ASN A 434 5.22 1.37 2.07
CA ASN A 434 4.27 2.48 2.13
C ASN A 434 2.87 1.97 1.75
N PRO A 435 1.97 1.73 2.73
CA PRO A 435 0.66 1.14 2.46
C PRO A 435 -0.39 2.11 1.92
N ARG A 436 -0.28 3.42 2.17
CA ARG A 436 -1.14 4.41 1.49
C ARG A 436 -0.85 4.40 -0.01
N LYS A 437 0.43 4.45 -0.38
CA LYS A 437 0.89 4.26 -1.76
C LYS A 437 0.49 2.89 -2.32
N PHE A 438 0.67 1.81 -1.55
CA PHE A 438 0.25 0.48 -1.96
C PHE A 438 -1.25 0.41 -2.25
N SER A 439 -2.12 0.86 -1.34
CA SER A 439 -3.58 0.82 -1.49
C SER A 439 -4.02 1.59 -2.73
N ARG A 440 -3.47 2.80 -2.93
CA ARG A 440 -3.72 3.62 -4.12
C ARG A 440 -3.31 2.92 -5.42
N ILE A 441 -2.08 2.40 -5.49
CA ILE A 441 -1.56 1.72 -6.69
C ILE A 441 -2.32 0.40 -6.93
N ALA A 442 -2.58 -0.36 -5.88
CA ALA A 442 -3.34 -1.61 -5.93
C ALA A 442 -4.77 -1.35 -6.46
N ARG A 443 -5.44 -0.31 -5.99
CA ARG A 443 -6.76 0.10 -6.51
C ARG A 443 -6.71 0.45 -8.00
N GLN A 444 -5.72 1.26 -8.40
CA GLN A 444 -5.53 1.63 -9.81
C GLN A 444 -5.25 0.41 -10.70
N LEU A 445 -4.43 -0.54 -10.21
CA LEU A 445 -4.14 -1.79 -10.90
C LEU A 445 -5.40 -2.67 -10.99
N SER A 446 -6.10 -2.90 -9.88
CA SER A 446 -7.30 -3.74 -9.78
C SER A 446 -8.45 -3.25 -10.64
N LEU A 447 -8.60 -1.93 -10.81
CA LEU A 447 -9.56 -1.34 -11.75
C LEU A 447 -9.30 -1.74 -13.21
N ARG A 448 -8.05 -2.00 -13.58
CA ARG A 448 -7.65 -2.37 -14.93
C ARG A 448 -7.57 -3.89 -15.09
N LYS A 449 -6.86 -4.55 -14.18
CA LYS A 449 -6.40 -5.94 -14.27
C LYS A 449 -6.74 -6.67 -12.98
N PRO A 450 -7.24 -7.92 -13.01
CA PRO A 450 -7.44 -8.70 -11.79
C PRO A 450 -6.11 -8.86 -11.03
N THR A 451 -6.11 -8.47 -9.75
CA THR A 451 -4.94 -8.54 -8.87
C THR A 451 -5.23 -9.54 -7.75
N VAL A 452 -4.49 -10.65 -7.71
CA VAL A 452 -4.66 -11.72 -6.72
C VAL A 452 -3.48 -11.69 -5.77
N VAL A 453 -3.74 -11.57 -4.46
CA VAL A 453 -2.69 -11.48 -3.43
C VAL A 453 -2.78 -12.67 -2.49
N VAL A 454 -1.66 -13.35 -2.25
CA VAL A 454 -1.50 -14.19 -1.06
C VAL A 454 -0.91 -13.32 0.04
N LYS A 455 -1.64 -13.22 1.14
CA LYS A 455 -1.17 -12.58 2.37
C LYS A 455 -0.40 -13.62 3.20
N SER A 456 0.87 -13.37 3.52
CA SER A 456 1.56 -14.20 4.50
C SER A 456 0.85 -14.09 5.86
N PRO A 457 0.74 -15.16 6.66
CA PRO A 457 0.21 -15.10 8.02
C PRO A 457 0.98 -14.12 8.93
N THR A 458 2.20 -13.75 8.54
CA THR A 458 3.04 -12.77 9.25
C THR A 458 2.84 -11.33 8.80
N VAL A 459 1.94 -11.06 7.83
CA VAL A 459 1.68 -9.69 7.36
C VAL A 459 1.18 -8.83 8.52
N GLY A 460 1.82 -7.68 8.71
CA GLY A 460 1.68 -6.83 9.90
C GLY A 460 2.83 -6.99 10.89
N ARG A 461 3.67 -8.02 10.76
CA ARG A 461 5.02 -8.08 11.34
C ARG A 461 6.04 -7.69 10.28
N VAL A 462 7.25 -7.37 10.71
CA VAL A 462 8.38 -7.11 9.80
C VAL A 462 9.15 -8.41 9.62
N PRO A 463 9.14 -9.03 8.43
CA PRO A 463 9.97 -10.19 8.15
C PRO A 463 11.45 -9.85 8.32
N PRO A 464 12.30 -10.81 8.73
CA PRO A 464 13.75 -10.61 8.76
C PRO A 464 14.25 -10.06 7.42
N GLY A 465 15.05 -9.01 7.48
CA GLY A 465 15.63 -8.35 6.31
C GLY A 465 14.76 -7.34 5.57
N HIS A 466 13.45 -7.31 5.81
CA HIS A 466 12.57 -6.32 5.18
C HIS A 466 12.66 -4.95 5.85
N ARG A 467 12.61 -3.90 5.04
CA ARG A 467 12.42 -2.51 5.50
C ARG A 467 10.92 -2.20 5.52
N ALA A 468 10.26 -2.47 6.65
CA ALA A 468 8.83 -2.21 6.87
C ALA A 468 8.56 -1.91 8.35
N ARG A 469 7.33 -1.52 8.67
CA ARG A 469 6.88 -1.27 10.04
C ARG A 469 5.91 -2.35 10.50
N ALA A 470 5.91 -2.63 11.80
CA ALA A 470 4.92 -3.51 12.41
C ALA A 470 3.60 -2.76 12.62
N SER A 471 2.50 -3.44 12.30
CA SER A 471 1.13 -3.02 12.59
C SER A 471 0.84 -3.16 14.09
N ARG A 472 0.10 -2.19 14.61
CA ARG A 472 -0.52 -2.16 15.94
C ARG A 472 -2.03 -2.46 15.88
N VAL A 473 -2.64 -2.48 14.70
CA VAL A 473 -4.05 -2.84 14.50
C VAL A 473 -4.23 -4.32 14.18
N ASP A 474 -5.47 -4.79 14.30
CA ASP A 474 -5.90 -6.17 14.04
C ASP A 474 -5.59 -6.61 12.59
N PRO A 475 -5.19 -7.88 12.34
CA PRO A 475 -4.93 -8.38 10.99
C PRO A 475 -6.09 -8.22 9.99
N THR A 476 -7.33 -8.14 10.45
CA THR A 476 -8.52 -7.89 9.61
C THR A 476 -8.51 -6.50 8.97
N ALA A 477 -7.79 -5.53 9.54
CA ALA A 477 -7.59 -4.23 8.91
C ALA A 477 -6.80 -4.33 7.58
N PHE A 478 -5.90 -5.32 7.48
CA PHE A 478 -5.20 -5.59 6.21
C PHE A 478 -6.16 -6.15 5.16
N ASP A 479 -7.08 -7.03 5.55
CA ASP A 479 -8.08 -7.57 4.62
C ASP A 479 -9.02 -6.47 4.13
N ALA A 480 -9.44 -5.59 5.03
CA ALA A 480 -10.18 -4.38 4.67
C ALA A 480 -9.42 -3.48 3.67
N LEU A 481 -8.10 -3.33 3.83
CA LEU A 481 -7.27 -2.60 2.85
C LEU A 481 -7.36 -3.25 1.47
N LEU A 482 -7.17 -4.57 1.40
CA LEU A 482 -7.18 -5.32 0.14
C LEU A 482 -8.55 -5.24 -0.54
N ASP A 483 -9.63 -5.42 0.23
CA ASP A 483 -11.00 -5.34 -0.26
C ASP A 483 -11.33 -3.93 -0.77
N GLN A 484 -10.96 -2.88 -0.01
CA GLN A 484 -11.12 -1.48 -0.44
C GLN A 484 -10.33 -1.20 -1.73
N ALA A 485 -9.17 -1.82 -1.92
CA ALA A 485 -8.37 -1.72 -3.13
C ALA A 485 -8.82 -2.66 -4.28
N GLY A 486 -9.87 -3.46 -4.09
CA GLY A 486 -10.35 -4.41 -5.09
C GLY A 486 -9.37 -5.53 -5.42
N VAL A 487 -8.42 -5.77 -4.54
CA VAL A 487 -7.54 -6.94 -4.61
C VAL A 487 -8.35 -8.18 -4.27
N ILE A 488 -8.05 -9.31 -4.91
CA ILE A 488 -8.61 -10.61 -4.57
C ILE A 488 -7.70 -11.28 -3.54
N PRO A 489 -8.04 -11.27 -2.23
CA PRO A 489 -7.23 -11.89 -1.20
C PRO A 489 -7.31 -13.42 -1.28
N THR A 490 -6.21 -14.08 -0.94
CA THR A 490 -6.07 -15.55 -0.83
C THR A 490 -5.13 -15.90 0.32
N ASP A 491 -5.33 -17.09 0.88
CA ASP A 491 -4.62 -17.56 2.08
C ASP A 491 -3.44 -18.48 1.73
N THR A 492 -3.47 -19.08 0.53
CA THR A 492 -2.45 -20.06 0.12
C THR A 492 -2.04 -19.89 -1.34
N ILE A 493 -0.82 -20.33 -1.66
CA ILE A 493 -0.32 -20.37 -3.05
C ILE A 493 -1.24 -21.20 -3.95
N ARG A 494 -1.82 -22.30 -3.43
CA ARG A 494 -2.78 -23.14 -4.16
C ARG A 494 -4.01 -22.31 -4.54
N GLU A 495 -4.61 -21.64 -3.56
CA GLU A 495 -5.79 -20.80 -3.79
C GLU A 495 -5.50 -19.65 -4.77
N LEU A 496 -4.37 -18.95 -4.63
CA LEU A 496 -3.96 -17.94 -5.60
C LEU A 496 -3.83 -18.51 -7.00
N THR A 497 -3.22 -19.69 -7.13
CA THR A 497 -3.08 -20.37 -8.43
C THR A 497 -4.45 -20.67 -9.03
N HIS A 498 -5.38 -21.20 -8.23
CA HIS A 498 -6.76 -21.50 -8.65
C HIS A 498 -7.51 -20.25 -9.13
N VAL A 499 -7.47 -19.17 -8.34
CA VAL A 499 -8.11 -17.90 -8.72
C VAL A 499 -7.48 -17.33 -9.98
N CYS A 500 -6.14 -17.30 -10.08
CA CYS A 500 -5.43 -16.84 -11.27
C CYS A 500 -5.80 -17.65 -12.51
N GLN A 501 -5.97 -18.97 -12.38
CA GLN A 501 -6.38 -19.84 -13.47
C GLN A 501 -7.74 -19.44 -14.04
N LEU A 502 -8.70 -19.09 -13.18
CA LEU A 502 -10.01 -18.59 -13.61
C LEU A 502 -9.89 -17.21 -14.25
N VAL A 503 -9.40 -16.21 -13.52
CA VAL A 503 -9.48 -14.80 -13.96
C VAL A 503 -8.55 -14.47 -15.13
N ALA A 504 -7.54 -15.30 -15.41
CA ALA A 504 -6.67 -15.15 -16.57
C ALA A 504 -7.19 -15.87 -17.83
N GLN A 505 -8.14 -16.80 -17.70
CA GLN A 505 -8.55 -17.69 -18.80
C GLN A 505 -10.05 -17.70 -19.10
N GLN A 506 -10.86 -17.06 -18.26
CA GLN A 506 -12.31 -17.00 -18.36
C GLN A 506 -12.83 -15.57 -18.23
N PRO A 507 -14.01 -15.25 -18.81
CA PRO A 507 -14.65 -13.97 -18.60
C PRO A 507 -15.06 -13.78 -17.14
N LEU A 508 -15.09 -12.53 -16.67
CA LEU A 508 -15.56 -12.22 -15.33
C LEU A 508 -17.09 -12.44 -15.23
N PRO A 509 -17.60 -12.98 -14.11
CA PRO A 509 -19.04 -13.14 -13.91
C PRO A 509 -19.80 -11.81 -13.99
N GLU A 510 -20.98 -11.81 -14.63
CA GLU A 510 -21.90 -10.67 -14.64
C GLU A 510 -22.73 -10.57 -13.34
N GLY A 511 -22.85 -11.68 -12.60
CA GLY A 511 -23.56 -11.76 -11.31
C GLY A 511 -23.04 -12.88 -10.42
N ASP A 512 -23.89 -13.32 -9.49
CA ASP A 512 -23.61 -14.32 -8.45
C ASP A 512 -24.31 -15.68 -8.69
N GLY A 513 -25.07 -15.81 -9.78
CA GLY A 513 -25.87 -17.00 -10.06
C GLY A 513 -25.05 -18.15 -10.63
N VAL A 514 -24.95 -19.27 -9.90
CA VAL A 514 -24.23 -20.48 -10.34
C VAL A 514 -25.18 -21.64 -10.64
N ALA A 515 -25.00 -22.28 -11.79
CA ALA A 515 -25.59 -23.59 -12.08
C ALA A 515 -24.57 -24.69 -11.80
N ILE A 516 -25.01 -25.76 -11.15
CA ILE A 516 -24.16 -26.89 -10.76
C ILE A 516 -24.65 -28.13 -11.48
N LEU A 517 -23.74 -28.81 -12.19
CA LEU A 517 -24.01 -30.06 -12.88
C LEU A 517 -22.97 -31.09 -12.44
N GLY A 518 -23.40 -32.34 -12.27
CA GLY A 518 -22.42 -33.38 -12.04
C GLY A 518 -22.96 -34.78 -11.90
N THR A 519 -22.07 -35.77 -12.02
CA THR A 519 -22.44 -37.19 -12.07
C THR A 519 -22.75 -37.81 -10.71
N SER A 520 -22.39 -37.13 -9.62
CA SER A 520 -22.59 -37.58 -8.24
C SER A 520 -23.51 -36.62 -7.50
N ALA A 521 -24.69 -37.10 -7.10
CA ALA A 521 -25.66 -36.32 -6.34
C ALA A 521 -25.08 -35.79 -5.01
N GLY A 522 -24.31 -36.61 -4.30
CA GLY A 522 -23.67 -36.20 -3.04
C GLY A 522 -22.63 -35.09 -3.24
N LEU A 523 -21.86 -35.14 -4.33
CA LEU A 523 -20.87 -34.11 -4.63
C LEU A 523 -21.53 -32.82 -5.13
N ASN A 524 -22.64 -32.92 -5.88
CA ASN A 524 -23.45 -31.77 -6.27
C ASN A 524 -24.02 -31.04 -5.04
N ALA A 525 -24.53 -31.78 -4.04
CA ALA A 525 -25.04 -31.20 -2.81
C ALA A 525 -23.95 -30.48 -2.00
N ILE A 526 -22.77 -31.08 -1.83
CA ILE A 526 -21.62 -30.45 -1.17
C ILE A 526 -21.17 -29.20 -1.94
N THR A 527 -21.15 -29.27 -3.26
CA THR A 527 -20.77 -28.13 -4.12
C THR A 527 -21.78 -26.98 -4.01
N ALA A 528 -23.07 -27.29 -3.93
CA ALA A 528 -24.14 -26.30 -3.76
C ALA A 528 -24.07 -25.62 -2.39
N GLU A 529 -23.84 -26.38 -1.33
CA GLU A 529 -23.64 -25.84 0.01
C GLU A 529 -22.39 -24.95 0.08
N ALA A 530 -21.27 -25.40 -0.50
CA ALA A 530 -20.05 -24.61 -0.58
C ALA A 530 -20.25 -23.31 -1.38
N ALA A 531 -21.05 -23.35 -2.46
CA ALA A 531 -21.39 -22.16 -3.23
C ALA A 531 -22.20 -21.16 -2.41
N ALA A 532 -23.23 -21.63 -1.69
CA ALA A 532 -24.04 -20.80 -0.81
C ALA A 532 -23.20 -20.17 0.32
N GLN A 533 -22.34 -20.96 0.97
CA GLN A 533 -21.42 -20.46 2.01
C GLN A 533 -20.41 -19.43 1.48
N ALA A 534 -19.98 -19.57 0.23
CA ALA A 534 -19.09 -18.62 -0.43
C ALA A 534 -19.80 -17.34 -0.94
N GLY A 535 -21.14 -17.26 -0.78
CA GLY A 535 -21.97 -16.12 -1.19
C GLY A 535 -22.46 -16.18 -2.63
N LEU A 536 -22.41 -17.33 -3.30
CA LEU A 536 -22.99 -17.53 -4.62
C LEU A 536 -24.44 -18.02 -4.51
N ARG A 537 -25.30 -17.58 -5.42
CA ARG A 537 -26.69 -17.99 -5.49
C ARG A 537 -26.83 -19.21 -6.40
N VAL A 538 -27.17 -20.36 -5.83
CA VAL A 538 -27.41 -21.59 -6.63
C VAL A 538 -28.73 -21.44 -7.40
N VAL A 539 -28.66 -21.55 -8.73
CA VAL A 539 -29.82 -21.28 -9.61
C VAL A 539 -30.52 -22.58 -10.00
N GLY A 540 -31.66 -22.81 -9.36
CA GLY A 540 -32.42 -24.05 -9.49
C GLY A 540 -31.73 -25.24 -8.79
N GLU A 541 -32.29 -26.43 -8.95
CA GLU A 541 -31.71 -27.64 -8.39
C GLU A 541 -30.42 -28.03 -9.15
N PRO A 542 -29.40 -28.56 -8.46
CA PRO A 542 -28.22 -29.13 -9.13
C PRO A 542 -28.63 -30.23 -10.13
N VAL A 543 -28.11 -30.12 -11.36
CA VAL A 543 -28.50 -31.02 -12.46
C VAL A 543 -27.70 -32.32 -12.36
N PRO A 544 -28.35 -33.47 -12.13
CA PRO A 544 -27.66 -34.75 -12.16
C PRO A 544 -27.24 -35.08 -13.60
N LEU A 545 -26.03 -35.61 -13.77
CA LEU A 545 -25.55 -36.19 -15.03
C LEU A 545 -25.45 -37.72 -14.85
N PRO A 546 -26.52 -38.50 -15.10
CA PRO A 546 -26.54 -39.93 -14.85
C PRO A 546 -25.39 -40.70 -15.50
N THR A 547 -24.98 -41.79 -14.82
CA THR A 547 -24.03 -42.74 -15.40
C THR A 547 -24.61 -43.37 -16.66
N GLY A 548 -23.82 -43.38 -17.74
CA GLY A 548 -24.27 -43.87 -19.06
C GLY A 548 -24.71 -42.79 -20.03
N TYR A 549 -24.80 -41.51 -19.61
CA TYR A 549 -24.94 -40.41 -20.56
C TYR A 549 -23.78 -40.41 -21.58
N SER A 550 -24.15 -40.26 -22.84
CA SER A 550 -23.22 -40.00 -23.94
C SER A 550 -22.60 -38.61 -23.81
N PRO A 551 -21.43 -38.36 -24.42
CA PRO A 551 -20.84 -37.03 -24.45
C PRO A 551 -21.78 -35.94 -25.00
N ARG A 552 -22.67 -36.30 -25.93
CA ARG A 552 -23.68 -35.40 -26.49
C ARG A 552 -24.75 -35.02 -25.49
N GLU A 553 -25.30 -35.97 -24.74
CA GLU A 553 -26.31 -35.70 -23.71
C GLU A 553 -25.74 -34.80 -22.60
N ILE A 554 -24.49 -35.04 -22.18
CA ILE A 554 -23.79 -34.16 -21.22
C ILE A 554 -23.66 -32.74 -21.80
N ALA A 555 -23.31 -32.61 -23.08
CA ALA A 555 -23.16 -31.33 -23.74
C ALA A 555 -24.50 -30.56 -23.80
N GLU A 556 -25.61 -31.24 -24.15
CA GLU A 556 -26.95 -30.66 -24.20
C GLU A 556 -27.40 -30.12 -22.82
N GLU A 557 -27.12 -30.84 -21.72
CA GLU A 557 -27.40 -30.38 -20.36
C GLU A 557 -26.56 -29.17 -19.95
N VAL A 558 -25.26 -29.16 -20.30
CA VAL A 558 -24.37 -28.03 -20.03
C VAL A 558 -24.83 -26.78 -20.79
N GLU A 559 -25.20 -26.92 -22.06
CA GLU A 559 -25.73 -25.82 -22.87
C GLU A 559 -27.05 -25.28 -22.30
N ALA A 560 -27.97 -26.15 -21.90
CA ALA A 560 -29.22 -25.77 -21.26
C ALA A 560 -29.00 -25.02 -19.93
N ALA A 561 -27.98 -25.41 -19.15
CA ALA A 561 -27.63 -24.71 -17.91
C ALA A 561 -27.13 -23.28 -18.17
N PHE A 562 -26.29 -23.06 -19.18
CA PHE A 562 -25.84 -21.70 -19.56
C PHE A 562 -27.00 -20.81 -20.04
N ALA A 563 -28.00 -21.38 -20.70
CA ALA A 563 -29.15 -20.66 -21.23
C ALA A 563 -30.20 -20.30 -20.16
N ARG A 564 -30.13 -20.89 -18.96
CA ARG A 564 -31.10 -20.67 -17.89
C ARG A 564 -31.07 -19.21 -17.40
N PRO A 565 -32.23 -18.52 -17.28
CA PRO A 565 -32.29 -17.17 -16.73
C PRO A 565 -31.70 -17.09 -15.31
N GLY A 566 -30.91 -16.05 -15.06
CA GLY A 566 -30.29 -15.81 -13.76
C GLY A 566 -29.02 -16.63 -13.48
N VAL A 567 -28.56 -17.47 -14.42
CA VAL A 567 -27.25 -18.12 -14.38
C VAL A 567 -26.18 -17.21 -14.98
N ASP A 568 -25.17 -16.91 -14.19
CA ASP A 568 -24.01 -16.10 -14.57
C ASP A 568 -22.74 -16.95 -14.75
N MET A 569 -22.70 -18.13 -14.14
CA MET A 569 -21.57 -19.06 -14.18
C MET A 569 -21.99 -20.52 -14.03
N VAL A 570 -21.14 -21.45 -14.49
CA VAL A 570 -21.45 -22.89 -14.47
C VAL A 570 -20.31 -23.70 -13.86
N SER A 571 -20.64 -24.64 -12.98
CA SER A 571 -19.73 -25.64 -12.42
C SER A 571 -20.12 -27.04 -12.90
N VAL A 572 -19.19 -27.76 -13.55
CA VAL A 572 -19.43 -29.12 -14.05
C VAL A 572 -18.48 -30.10 -13.39
N THR A 573 -19.02 -31.10 -12.71
CA THR A 573 -18.24 -32.09 -11.95
C THR A 573 -18.49 -33.50 -12.45
N LEU A 574 -17.44 -34.15 -12.96
CA LEU A 574 -17.51 -35.50 -13.48
C LEU A 574 -16.63 -36.41 -12.63
N VAL A 575 -17.24 -37.41 -11.99
CA VAL A 575 -16.50 -38.52 -11.36
C VAL A 575 -16.29 -39.60 -12.41
N ALA A 576 -15.04 -40.05 -12.58
CA ALA A 576 -14.59 -41.00 -13.60
C ALA A 576 -15.57 -42.16 -13.85
N PRO A 577 -16.30 -42.19 -14.98
CA PRO A 577 -17.15 -43.32 -15.33
C PRO A 577 -16.32 -44.41 -16.02
N LEU A 578 -16.61 -45.69 -15.74
CA LEU A 578 -15.98 -46.83 -16.44
C LEU A 578 -16.30 -46.90 -17.96
N ALA A 579 -17.23 -46.08 -18.48
CA ALA A 579 -17.83 -46.24 -19.82
C ALA A 579 -17.94 -44.97 -20.70
N THR A 580 -17.56 -43.78 -20.22
CA THR A 580 -17.73 -42.50 -20.97
C THR A 580 -16.38 -41.96 -21.44
N ASN A 581 -16.30 -41.44 -22.67
CA ASN A 581 -15.08 -40.82 -23.20
C ASN A 581 -14.89 -39.40 -22.65
N GLU A 582 -14.11 -39.30 -21.57
CA GLU A 582 -13.81 -38.04 -20.87
C GLU A 582 -13.20 -36.97 -21.79
N GLU A 583 -12.43 -37.37 -22.80
CA GLU A 583 -11.83 -36.41 -23.73
C GLU A 583 -12.86 -35.71 -24.62
N GLU A 584 -13.88 -36.45 -25.04
CA GLU A 584 -14.95 -35.95 -25.90
C GLU A 584 -15.87 -35.01 -25.12
N VAL A 585 -16.19 -35.38 -23.88
CA VAL A 585 -16.94 -34.53 -22.95
C VAL A 585 -16.19 -33.23 -22.68
N ALA A 586 -14.88 -33.31 -22.37
CA ALA A 586 -14.05 -32.13 -22.15
C ALA A 586 -14.05 -31.20 -23.37
N ARG A 587 -13.93 -31.75 -24.60
CA ARG A 587 -14.01 -30.96 -25.84
C ARG A 587 -15.36 -30.27 -26.00
N ALA A 588 -16.46 -30.96 -25.71
CA ALA A 588 -17.80 -30.40 -25.82
C ALA A 588 -18.05 -29.26 -24.81
N ILE A 589 -17.68 -29.44 -23.54
CA ILE A 589 -17.79 -28.40 -22.50
C ILE A 589 -16.98 -27.16 -22.89
N ALA A 590 -15.73 -27.33 -23.32
CA ALA A 590 -14.88 -26.23 -23.75
C ALA A 590 -15.48 -25.46 -24.95
N HIS A 591 -16.11 -26.18 -25.88
CA HIS A 591 -16.79 -25.58 -27.04
C HIS A 591 -17.99 -24.73 -26.63
N ILE A 592 -18.85 -25.27 -25.76
CA ILE A 592 -20.05 -24.59 -25.29
C ILE A 592 -19.66 -23.35 -24.47
N ALA A 593 -18.79 -23.51 -23.47
CA ALA A 593 -18.38 -22.41 -22.59
C ALA A 593 -17.77 -21.24 -23.40
N GLY A 594 -16.95 -21.53 -24.42
CA GLY A 594 -16.35 -20.52 -25.28
C GLY A 594 -17.35 -19.65 -26.06
N GLY A 595 -18.60 -20.09 -26.19
CA GLY A 595 -19.67 -19.39 -26.91
C GLY A 595 -20.61 -18.57 -26.03
N THR A 596 -20.56 -18.68 -24.70
CA THR A 596 -21.59 -18.13 -23.80
C THR A 596 -21.22 -16.78 -23.21
N GLY A 597 -19.93 -16.45 -23.15
CA GLY A 597 -19.44 -15.27 -22.42
C GLY A 597 -19.56 -15.37 -20.89
N LYS A 598 -19.92 -16.57 -20.37
CA LYS A 598 -20.09 -16.86 -18.94
C LYS A 598 -18.97 -17.80 -18.47
N PRO A 599 -18.35 -17.57 -17.30
CA PRO A 599 -17.28 -18.42 -16.82
C PRO A 599 -17.77 -19.85 -16.51
N CYS A 600 -16.90 -20.80 -16.81
CA CYS A 600 -17.10 -22.22 -16.52
C CYS A 600 -15.94 -22.75 -15.69
N VAL A 601 -16.24 -23.59 -14.68
CA VAL A 601 -15.23 -24.38 -13.97
C VAL A 601 -15.57 -25.86 -14.08
N THR A 602 -14.54 -26.70 -14.14
CA THR A 602 -14.71 -28.15 -14.22
C THR A 602 -13.88 -28.88 -13.19
N ALA A 603 -14.35 -30.04 -12.74
CA ALA A 603 -13.58 -30.97 -11.93
C ALA A 603 -13.78 -32.40 -12.41
N PHE A 604 -12.69 -33.11 -12.70
CA PHE A 604 -12.70 -34.49 -13.20
C PHE A 604 -12.09 -35.43 -12.15
N VAL A 605 -12.92 -35.90 -11.21
CA VAL A 605 -12.46 -36.64 -10.03
C VAL A 605 -12.15 -38.10 -10.39
N GLY A 606 -10.92 -38.54 -10.09
CA GLY A 606 -10.46 -39.93 -10.31
C GLY A 606 -10.06 -40.27 -11.76
N THR A 607 -9.85 -39.26 -12.60
CA THR A 607 -9.59 -39.39 -14.05
C THR A 607 -8.11 -39.20 -14.43
N ARG A 608 -7.77 -39.38 -15.71
CA ARG A 608 -6.48 -38.92 -16.26
C ARG A 608 -6.53 -37.40 -16.45
N ASP A 609 -5.38 -36.72 -16.37
CA ASP A 609 -5.30 -35.27 -16.57
C ASP A 609 -5.84 -34.83 -17.97
N VAL A 610 -7.06 -34.30 -17.98
CA VAL A 610 -7.74 -33.77 -19.18
C VAL A 610 -7.41 -32.30 -19.45
N SER A 611 -6.60 -31.65 -18.62
CA SER A 611 -6.26 -30.22 -18.77
C SER A 611 -5.62 -29.92 -20.11
N ARG A 612 -4.78 -30.85 -20.62
CA ARG A 612 -4.19 -30.74 -21.97
C ARG A 612 -5.24 -30.71 -23.08
N ILE A 613 -6.33 -31.44 -22.91
CA ILE A 613 -7.42 -31.54 -23.88
C ILE A 613 -8.27 -30.26 -23.80
N MET A 614 -8.64 -29.82 -22.60
CA MET A 614 -9.33 -28.54 -22.39
C MET A 614 -8.59 -27.38 -23.03
N ARG A 615 -7.26 -27.32 -22.86
CA ARG A 615 -6.42 -26.32 -23.54
C ARG A 615 -6.49 -26.44 -25.05
N LYS A 616 -6.33 -27.64 -25.62
CA LYS A 616 -6.38 -27.84 -27.08
C LYS A 616 -7.76 -27.51 -27.66
N ALA A 617 -8.83 -27.79 -26.91
CA ALA A 617 -10.22 -27.57 -27.28
C ALA A 617 -10.63 -26.10 -27.14
N GLY A 618 -10.15 -25.42 -26.11
CA GLY A 618 -10.26 -23.97 -25.87
C GLY A 618 -9.44 -23.13 -26.85
N LYS A 619 -9.46 -23.49 -28.14
CA LYS A 619 -8.91 -22.69 -29.25
C LYS A 619 -9.98 -21.77 -29.86
N LEU A 620 -11.20 -21.78 -29.33
CA LEU A 620 -12.24 -20.86 -29.75
C LEU A 620 -11.98 -19.51 -29.12
N LEU A 621 -11.87 -18.50 -29.97
CA LEU A 621 -11.79 -17.11 -29.58
C LEU A 621 -13.14 -16.74 -28.98
N ASP A 622 -13.14 -16.10 -27.81
CA ASP A 622 -14.27 -15.31 -27.35
C ASP A 622 -14.69 -14.41 -28.52
N ARG A 623 -15.92 -14.59 -29.02
CA ARG A 623 -16.39 -13.84 -30.21
C ARG A 623 -16.49 -12.33 -29.95
N ARG A 624 -16.52 -11.91 -28.69
CA ARG A 624 -16.64 -10.53 -28.25
C ARG A 624 -15.27 -9.88 -28.04
N THR A 625 -14.30 -10.59 -27.48
CA THR A 625 -12.96 -10.04 -27.16
C THR A 625 -11.86 -10.50 -28.11
N GLY A 626 -12.07 -11.57 -28.87
CA GLY A 626 -11.03 -12.21 -29.67
C GLY A 626 -9.98 -12.94 -28.85
N GLU A 627 -10.16 -13.11 -27.54
CA GLU A 627 -9.20 -13.78 -26.66
C GLU A 627 -9.49 -15.27 -26.54
N ARG A 628 -8.45 -16.06 -26.30
CA ARG A 628 -8.57 -17.51 -26.19
C ARG A 628 -9.10 -17.90 -24.81
N GLN A 629 -10.28 -18.49 -24.74
CA GLN A 629 -10.85 -18.98 -23.48
C GLN A 629 -10.43 -20.42 -23.21
N ILE A 630 -9.94 -20.69 -22.01
CA ILE A 630 -9.60 -22.04 -21.54
C ILE A 630 -10.42 -22.31 -20.29
N VAL A 631 -11.25 -23.36 -20.35
CA VAL A 631 -12.04 -23.79 -19.19
C VAL A 631 -11.09 -24.45 -18.18
N PRO A 632 -10.96 -23.89 -16.96
CA PRO A 632 -10.10 -24.47 -15.92
C PRO A 632 -10.60 -25.82 -15.43
N VAL A 633 -9.65 -26.70 -15.17
CA VAL A 633 -9.86 -28.02 -14.54
C VAL A 633 -9.25 -27.97 -13.16
N TYR A 634 -10.09 -28.16 -12.14
CA TYR A 634 -9.69 -28.21 -10.74
C TYR A 634 -9.66 -29.66 -10.25
N GLU A 635 -8.85 -29.89 -9.21
CA GLU A 635 -8.80 -31.19 -8.54
C GLU A 635 -10.12 -31.50 -7.82
N THR A 636 -10.74 -30.47 -7.23
CA THR A 636 -12.04 -30.57 -6.56
C THR A 636 -12.99 -29.49 -7.07
N PRO A 637 -14.31 -29.74 -7.08
CA PRO A 637 -15.27 -28.69 -7.44
C PRO A 637 -15.30 -27.53 -6.43
N LEU A 638 -14.92 -27.76 -5.18
CA LEU A 638 -14.87 -26.74 -4.13
C LEU A 638 -13.83 -25.66 -4.46
N ASP A 639 -12.66 -26.06 -4.99
CA ASP A 639 -11.64 -25.13 -5.47
C ASP A 639 -12.18 -24.20 -6.57
N GLY A 640 -12.92 -24.77 -7.52
CA GLY A 640 -13.57 -24.02 -8.60
C GLY A 640 -14.66 -23.08 -8.11
N ILE A 641 -15.48 -23.52 -7.14
CA ILE A 641 -16.51 -22.67 -6.51
C ILE A 641 -15.88 -21.50 -5.75
N ASN A 642 -14.81 -21.73 -4.99
CA ASN A 642 -14.11 -20.66 -4.29
C ASN A 642 -13.51 -19.63 -5.28
N ALA A 643 -12.91 -20.10 -6.38
CA ALA A 643 -12.42 -19.22 -7.44
C ALA A 643 -13.54 -18.39 -8.08
N LEU A 644 -14.68 -19.02 -8.39
CA LEU A 644 -15.87 -18.34 -8.93
C LEU A 644 -16.41 -17.28 -7.97
N ALA A 645 -16.52 -17.60 -6.68
CA ALA A 645 -17.01 -16.67 -5.66
C ALA A 645 -16.13 -15.42 -5.56
N LYS A 646 -14.80 -15.60 -5.53
CA LYS A 646 -13.85 -14.48 -5.51
C LYS A 646 -13.89 -13.66 -6.81
N ALA A 647 -13.96 -14.32 -7.96
CA ALA A 647 -14.08 -13.63 -9.25
C ALA A 647 -15.40 -12.84 -9.35
N SER A 648 -16.50 -13.37 -8.82
CA SER A 648 -17.81 -12.69 -8.77
C SER A 648 -17.75 -11.44 -7.87
N ARG A 649 -17.19 -11.55 -6.66
CA ARG A 649 -16.97 -10.40 -5.77
C ARG A 649 -16.11 -9.31 -6.41
N TYR A 650 -14.99 -9.70 -7.02
CA TYR A 650 -14.14 -8.76 -7.76
C TYR A 650 -14.86 -8.10 -8.94
N ALA A 651 -15.64 -8.88 -9.71
CA ALA A 651 -16.38 -8.36 -10.85
C ALA A 651 -17.47 -7.36 -10.41
N ALA A 652 -18.13 -7.61 -9.27
CA ALA A 652 -19.06 -6.69 -8.65
C ALA A 652 -18.36 -5.41 -8.19
N TRP A 653 -17.23 -5.53 -7.47
CA TRP A 653 -16.41 -4.38 -7.05
C TRP A 653 -15.97 -3.53 -8.25
N LYS A 654 -15.46 -4.16 -9.32
CA LYS A 654 -14.96 -3.46 -10.51
C LYS A 654 -16.05 -2.67 -11.25
N ARG A 655 -17.31 -3.10 -11.16
CA ARG A 655 -18.47 -2.41 -11.76
C ARG A 655 -19.13 -1.40 -10.82
N SER A 656 -18.83 -1.47 -9.52
CA SER A 656 -19.46 -0.62 -8.51
C SER A 656 -19.09 0.84 -8.69
N ASP A 657 -19.99 1.72 -8.25
CA ASP A 657 -19.63 3.12 -8.07
C ASP A 657 -18.75 3.26 -6.83
N HIS A 658 -17.57 3.80 -7.07
CA HIS A 658 -16.53 3.95 -6.08
C HIS A 658 -16.66 5.22 -5.24
N GLY A 659 -17.69 6.04 -5.50
CA GLY A 659 -18.05 7.17 -4.66
C GLY A 659 -17.11 8.36 -4.79
N GLU A 660 -17.42 9.41 -4.03
CA GLU A 660 -16.64 10.64 -3.95
C GLU A 660 -15.96 10.77 -2.58
N ARG A 661 -14.73 11.32 -2.58
CA ARG A 661 -13.98 11.54 -1.33
C ARG A 661 -14.75 12.48 -0.41
N ILE A 662 -14.88 12.08 0.84
CA ILE A 662 -15.55 12.90 1.86
C ILE A 662 -14.70 14.12 2.21
N ARG A 663 -15.33 15.29 2.13
CA ARG A 663 -14.77 16.58 2.57
C ARG A 663 -15.80 17.30 3.44
N PRO A 664 -15.72 17.16 4.78
CA PRO A 664 -16.68 17.79 5.65
C PRO A 664 -16.57 19.31 5.59
N SER A 665 -17.71 20.00 5.58
CA SER A 665 -17.77 21.45 5.66
C SER A 665 -17.64 21.94 7.11
N GLY A 666 -17.21 23.19 7.28
CA GLY A 666 -17.10 23.86 8.58
C GLY A 666 -15.92 23.39 9.44
N VAL A 667 -14.90 22.79 8.83
CA VAL A 667 -13.68 22.36 9.53
C VAL A 667 -12.81 23.58 9.87
N ASN A 668 -12.35 23.64 11.13
CA ASN A 668 -11.37 24.62 11.60
C ASN A 668 -10.08 23.91 12.02
N ARG A 669 -9.21 23.63 11.03
CA ARG A 669 -7.95 22.91 11.24
C ARG A 669 -7.00 23.65 12.18
N GLY A 670 -6.86 24.97 12.03
CA GLY A 670 -5.98 25.77 12.88
C GLY A 670 -6.33 25.71 14.37
N ALA A 671 -7.62 25.56 14.71
CA ALA A 671 -8.02 25.35 16.10
C ALA A 671 -7.56 23.99 16.66
N VAL A 672 -7.58 22.94 15.82
CA VAL A 672 -7.07 21.61 16.19
C VAL A 672 -5.56 21.63 16.34
N ASP A 673 -4.84 22.22 15.37
CA ASP A 673 -3.38 22.32 15.40
C ASP A 673 -2.91 23.07 16.66
N ALA A 674 -3.59 24.16 17.04
CA ALA A 674 -3.27 24.89 18.26
C ALA A 674 -3.48 24.07 19.55
N ILE A 675 -4.44 23.15 19.58
CA ILE A 675 -4.64 22.22 20.71
C ILE A 675 -3.54 21.17 20.72
N VAL A 676 -3.28 20.54 19.58
CA VAL A 676 -2.24 19.52 19.41
C VAL A 676 -0.88 20.07 19.81
N GLN A 677 -0.49 21.22 19.28
CA GLN A 677 0.79 21.86 19.59
C GLN A 677 0.92 22.13 21.08
N ARG A 678 -0.10 22.73 21.71
CA ARG A 678 -0.09 22.99 23.16
C ARG A 678 0.06 21.72 23.99
N VAL A 679 -0.56 20.63 23.56
CA VAL A 679 -0.47 19.32 24.22
C VAL A 679 0.94 18.76 24.10
N LEU A 680 1.53 18.78 22.90
CA LEU A 680 2.87 18.25 22.65
C LEU A 680 3.97 19.11 23.28
N ASP A 681 3.80 20.44 23.33
CA ASP A 681 4.70 21.34 24.06
C ASP A 681 4.73 21.04 25.56
N GLY A 682 3.58 20.71 26.14
CA GLY A 682 3.44 20.36 27.56
C GLY A 682 3.76 18.90 27.88
N ALA A 683 3.58 17.99 26.92
CA ALA A 683 3.80 16.55 27.03
C ALA A 683 4.38 16.00 25.72
N PRO A 684 5.72 16.06 25.55
CA PRO A 684 6.38 15.69 24.29
C PRO A 684 6.16 14.25 23.83
N GLU A 685 5.88 13.33 24.76
CA GLU A 685 5.58 11.92 24.44
C GLU A 685 4.09 11.68 24.14
N GLY A 686 3.24 12.70 24.29
CA GLY A 686 1.78 12.60 24.15
C GLY A 686 1.02 12.37 25.45
N ARG A 687 -0.29 12.61 25.42
CA ARG A 687 -1.25 12.33 26.51
C ARG A 687 -2.69 12.27 26.00
N ASP A 688 -3.57 11.75 26.85
CA ASP A 688 -5.01 11.90 26.66
C ASP A 688 -5.43 13.36 26.83
N LEU A 689 -6.38 13.79 26.00
CA LEU A 689 -7.00 15.10 26.12
C LEU A 689 -7.96 15.13 27.31
N SER A 690 -8.05 16.30 27.95
CA SER A 690 -9.11 16.56 28.93
C SER A 690 -10.49 16.56 28.23
N PRO A 691 -11.60 16.40 28.98
CA PRO A 691 -12.94 16.46 28.40
C PRO A 691 -13.19 17.77 27.63
N GLN A 692 -12.75 18.90 28.17
CA GLN A 692 -12.92 20.21 27.53
C GLN A 692 -12.10 20.32 26.23
N GLU A 693 -10.84 19.88 26.24
CA GLU A 693 -10.00 19.82 25.03
C GLU A 693 -10.60 18.89 23.98
N THR A 694 -11.13 17.74 24.40
CA THR A 694 -11.77 16.76 23.51
C THR A 694 -13.01 17.35 22.82
N THR A 695 -13.92 17.95 23.59
CA THR A 695 -15.12 18.59 23.03
C THR A 695 -14.74 19.74 22.09
N THR A 696 -13.77 20.58 22.46
CA THR A 696 -13.34 21.71 21.62
C THR A 696 -12.72 21.24 20.30
N LEU A 697 -11.86 20.22 20.36
CA LEU A 697 -11.22 19.64 19.19
C LEU A 697 -12.24 18.99 18.24
N LEU A 698 -13.17 18.20 18.77
CA LEU A 698 -14.19 17.53 17.97
C LEU A 698 -15.20 18.52 17.36
N ALA A 699 -15.57 19.56 18.11
CA ALA A 699 -16.42 20.64 17.61
C ALA A 699 -15.78 21.39 16.42
N ALA A 700 -14.45 21.51 16.37
CA ALA A 700 -13.74 22.10 15.24
C ALA A 700 -13.88 21.29 13.93
N TYR A 701 -14.26 20.00 14.03
CA TYR A 701 -14.63 19.16 12.89
C TYR A 701 -16.14 18.94 12.79
N GLY A 702 -16.95 19.71 13.53
CA GLY A 702 -18.42 19.62 13.52
C GLY A 702 -18.99 18.38 14.20
N ILE A 703 -18.24 17.75 15.11
CA ILE A 703 -18.71 16.64 15.95
C ILE A 703 -19.08 17.20 17.32
N ASP A 704 -20.38 17.25 17.60
CA ASP A 704 -20.89 17.72 18.90
C ASP A 704 -20.97 16.56 19.90
N VAL A 705 -20.25 16.68 21.02
CA VAL A 705 -20.23 15.68 22.09
C VAL A 705 -21.07 16.18 23.24
N TRP A 706 -22.07 15.39 23.64
CA TRP A 706 -22.98 15.78 24.71
C TRP A 706 -22.22 16.06 26.02
N PRO A 707 -22.57 17.16 26.72
CA PRO A 707 -21.87 17.53 27.94
C PRO A 707 -22.08 16.48 29.04
N THR A 708 -21.02 16.28 29.82
CA THR A 708 -21.05 15.50 31.05
C THR A 708 -20.55 16.38 32.20
N ILE A 709 -21.30 16.45 33.30
CA ILE A 709 -20.92 17.26 34.46
C ILE A 709 -20.39 16.30 35.54
N PRO A 710 -19.12 16.39 35.94
CA PRO A 710 -18.59 15.66 37.10
C PRO A 710 -19.28 16.12 38.38
N VAL A 711 -19.71 15.17 39.20
CA VAL A 711 -20.46 15.44 40.44
C VAL A 711 -19.84 14.64 41.58
N ALA A 712 -19.47 15.34 42.66
CA ALA A 712 -18.87 14.76 43.86
C ALA A 712 -19.87 14.63 45.02
N THR A 713 -21.00 15.32 44.95
CA THR A 713 -22.08 15.26 45.95
C THR A 713 -23.46 15.10 45.31
N ALA A 714 -24.43 14.60 46.09
CA ALA A 714 -25.82 14.51 45.66
C ALA A 714 -26.41 15.88 45.30
N GLN A 715 -26.06 16.93 46.06
CA GLN A 715 -26.48 18.30 45.79
C GLN A 715 -25.91 18.82 44.46
N GLU A 716 -24.62 18.61 44.20
CA GLU A 716 -24.02 18.94 42.90
C GLU A 716 -24.70 18.19 41.75
N ALA A 717 -25.12 16.94 41.96
CA ALA A 717 -25.87 16.19 40.97
C ALA A 717 -27.26 16.78 40.68
N VAL A 718 -27.97 17.27 41.70
CA VAL A 718 -29.25 17.96 41.49
C VAL A 718 -29.06 19.30 40.76
N GLU A 719 -28.05 20.07 41.14
CA GLU A 719 -27.71 21.35 40.48
C GLU A 719 -27.32 21.12 39.01
N ALA A 720 -26.47 20.13 38.74
CA ALA A 720 -26.10 19.73 37.38
C ALA A 720 -27.31 19.25 36.56
N ALA A 721 -28.29 18.58 37.18
CA ALA A 721 -29.50 18.14 36.49
C ALA A 721 -30.39 19.33 36.07
N GLN A 722 -30.40 20.40 36.85
CA GLN A 722 -31.12 21.64 36.51
C GLN A 722 -30.46 22.36 35.33
N GLU A 723 -29.13 22.31 35.23
CA GLU A 723 -28.38 22.85 34.09
C GLU A 723 -28.58 22.02 32.81
N LEU A 724 -28.46 20.69 32.91
CA LEU A 724 -28.56 19.78 31.76
C LEU A 724 -30.01 19.59 31.26
N GLY A 725 -30.99 19.72 32.15
CA GLY A 725 -32.38 19.40 31.89
C GLY A 725 -32.66 17.89 32.00
N MET A 726 -33.73 17.54 32.71
CA MET A 726 -34.18 16.16 32.93
C MET A 726 -34.91 15.58 31.71
N PRO A 727 -34.90 14.25 31.49
CA PRO A 727 -34.29 13.21 32.34
C PRO A 727 -32.76 13.11 32.24
N VAL A 728 -32.13 12.62 33.32
CA VAL A 728 -30.67 12.44 33.44
C VAL A 728 -30.30 11.05 33.97
N VAL A 729 -29.05 10.64 33.73
CA VAL A 729 -28.45 9.40 34.25
C VAL A 729 -27.13 9.71 34.93
N LEU A 730 -26.88 9.09 36.09
CA LEU A 730 -25.59 9.07 36.75
C LEU A 730 -24.74 7.90 36.24
N ARG A 731 -23.49 8.18 35.91
CA ARG A 731 -22.56 7.18 35.35
C ARG A 731 -21.24 7.17 36.11
N SER A 732 -20.66 5.99 36.29
CA SER A 732 -19.33 5.82 36.86
C SER A 732 -18.24 6.00 35.80
N LEU A 733 -17.20 6.77 36.15
CA LEU A 733 -15.98 6.86 35.37
C LEU A 733 -14.99 5.73 35.68
N ILE A 734 -15.23 4.90 36.70
CA ILE A 734 -14.34 3.79 37.08
C ILE A 734 -14.34 2.73 35.95
N GLU A 735 -13.17 2.53 35.34
CA GLU A 735 -13.00 1.67 34.17
C GLU A 735 -13.40 0.21 34.43
N SER A 736 -13.07 -0.33 35.61
CA SER A 736 -13.35 -1.72 36.00
C SER A 736 -14.84 -2.05 36.22
N VAL A 737 -15.70 -1.03 36.39
CA VAL A 737 -17.16 -1.20 36.59
C VAL A 737 -17.95 -0.80 35.35
N ARG A 738 -17.37 0.02 34.47
CA ARG A 738 -18.01 0.62 33.30
C ARG A 738 -18.63 -0.40 32.34
N PHE A 739 -17.98 -1.55 32.13
CA PHE A 739 -18.39 -2.55 31.12
C PHE A 739 -18.97 -3.83 31.72
N ARG A 740 -19.18 -3.89 33.04
CA ARG A 740 -19.57 -5.13 33.71
C ARG A 740 -21.11 -5.23 33.78
N PRO A 741 -21.75 -6.17 33.05
CA PRO A 741 -23.20 -6.32 33.06
C PRO A 741 -23.71 -6.59 34.48
N GLY A 742 -24.71 -5.82 34.92
CA GLY A 742 -25.29 -5.95 36.26
C GLY A 742 -24.46 -5.38 37.42
N ALA A 743 -23.26 -4.83 37.17
CA ALA A 743 -22.44 -4.21 38.21
C ALA A 743 -22.89 -2.79 38.59
N GLY A 744 -23.84 -2.22 37.85
CA GLY A 744 -24.50 -0.98 38.23
C GLY A 744 -23.66 0.28 38.02
N GLY A 745 -22.82 0.30 36.98
CA GLY A 745 -22.03 1.46 36.56
C GLY A 745 -22.84 2.65 36.04
N GLU A 746 -24.15 2.48 35.83
CA GLU A 746 -25.10 3.54 35.48
C GLU A 746 -26.34 3.46 36.39
N SER A 747 -26.98 4.59 36.68
CA SER A 747 -28.30 4.65 37.35
C SER A 747 -29.43 4.34 36.37
N ASN A 748 -30.67 4.32 36.88
CA ASN A 748 -31.83 4.40 36.01
C ASN A 748 -31.97 5.83 35.46
N GLU A 749 -32.94 6.01 34.55
CA GLU A 749 -33.39 7.32 34.12
C GLU A 749 -34.04 8.06 35.29
N GLU A 750 -33.40 9.14 35.75
CA GLU A 750 -33.90 9.96 36.86
C GLU A 750 -34.63 11.20 36.32
N THR A 751 -35.82 11.42 36.89
CA THR A 751 -36.75 12.49 36.45
C THR A 751 -37.09 13.47 37.56
N THR A 752 -36.61 13.25 38.79
CA THR A 752 -36.85 14.10 39.95
C THR A 752 -35.54 14.35 40.73
N PRO A 753 -35.42 15.49 41.43
CA PRO A 753 -34.29 15.76 42.32
C PRO A 753 -34.07 14.66 43.36
N GLU A 754 -35.15 14.16 43.98
CA GLU A 754 -35.08 13.13 45.02
C GLU A 754 -34.55 11.81 44.45
N GLY A 755 -34.95 11.44 43.22
CA GLY A 755 -34.44 10.25 42.53
C GLY A 755 -32.94 10.35 42.24
N ILE A 756 -32.47 11.53 41.86
CA ILE A 756 -31.04 11.80 41.63
C ILE A 756 -30.23 11.66 42.91
N GLU A 757 -30.71 12.21 44.04
CA GLU A 757 -30.04 12.08 45.34
C GLU A 757 -29.95 10.61 45.78
N GLU A 758 -31.06 9.87 45.68
CA GLU A 758 -31.10 8.44 46.00
C GLU A 758 -30.19 7.62 45.08
N ALA A 759 -30.18 7.90 43.78
CA ALA A 759 -29.34 7.26 42.79
C ALA A 759 -27.86 7.53 43.07
N PHE A 760 -27.49 8.77 43.42
CA PHE A 760 -26.13 9.16 43.78
C PHE A 760 -25.63 8.39 45.00
N GLU A 761 -26.38 8.40 46.11
CA GLU A 761 -25.99 7.70 47.33
C GLU A 761 -26.00 6.17 47.16
N SER A 762 -26.90 5.65 46.32
CA SER A 762 -26.91 4.23 45.93
C SER A 762 -25.67 3.85 45.12
N MET A 763 -25.31 4.62 44.09
CA MET A 763 -24.12 4.38 43.27
C MET A 763 -22.84 4.54 44.09
N LYS A 764 -22.73 5.58 44.91
CA LYS A 764 -21.57 5.83 45.80
C LYS A 764 -21.32 4.63 46.72
N ARG A 765 -22.37 4.11 47.36
CA ARG A 765 -22.28 2.91 48.21
C ARG A 765 -21.85 1.66 47.44
N ARG A 766 -22.43 1.43 46.25
CA ARG A 766 -22.09 0.26 45.40
C ARG A 766 -20.66 0.32 44.87
N LEU A 767 -20.19 1.51 44.51
CA LEU A 767 -18.90 1.74 43.86
C LEU A 767 -17.74 1.88 44.85
N ALA A 768 -18.00 2.16 46.13
CA ALA A 768 -16.97 2.28 47.17
C ALA A 768 -16.04 1.05 47.25
N ALA A 769 -16.53 -0.14 46.90
CA ALA A 769 -15.73 -1.37 46.86
C ALA A 769 -14.69 -1.39 45.71
N PHE A 770 -14.83 -0.51 44.72
CA PHE A 770 -14.00 -0.45 43.51
C PHE A 770 -13.06 0.77 43.47
N GLY A 771 -13.10 1.62 44.49
CA GLY A 771 -12.29 2.84 44.60
C GLY A 771 -13.13 4.08 44.91
N ASP A 772 -12.54 5.26 44.70
CA ASP A 772 -13.24 6.54 44.81
C ASP A 772 -14.30 6.66 43.70
N PRO A 773 -15.61 6.77 44.04
CA PRO A 773 -16.69 6.81 43.06
C PRO A 773 -16.69 8.13 42.29
N ARG A 774 -15.95 8.16 41.19
CA ARG A 774 -15.98 9.26 40.23
C ARG A 774 -17.26 9.16 39.40
N LEU A 775 -18.23 10.01 39.71
CA LEU A 775 -19.53 10.05 39.05
C LEU A 775 -19.66 11.26 38.12
N VAL A 776 -20.35 11.07 37.01
CA VAL A 776 -20.75 12.12 36.08
C VAL A 776 -22.25 12.06 35.85
N LEU A 777 -22.87 13.21 35.65
CA LEU A 777 -24.25 13.34 35.24
C LEU A 777 -24.32 13.69 33.75
N GLN A 778 -25.25 13.06 33.04
CA GLN A 778 -25.51 13.30 31.62
C GLN A 778 -27.01 13.18 31.34
N ARG A 779 -27.52 13.90 30.32
CA ARG A 779 -28.90 13.74 29.85
C ARG A 779 -29.14 12.31 29.36
N THR A 780 -30.35 11.80 29.56
CA THR A 780 -30.72 10.50 29.00
C THR A 780 -30.92 10.62 27.49
N ALA A 781 -30.15 9.83 26.73
CA ALA A 781 -30.30 9.77 25.28
C ALA A 781 -31.61 9.06 24.92
N PRO A 782 -32.36 9.54 23.90
CA PRO A 782 -33.55 8.84 23.43
C PRO A 782 -33.23 7.44 22.91
N PRO A 783 -34.22 6.53 22.83
CA PRO A 783 -33.99 5.17 22.33
C PRO A 783 -33.36 5.16 20.94
N GLY A 784 -32.29 4.39 20.79
CA GLY A 784 -31.54 4.22 19.54
C GLY A 784 -30.62 3.00 19.63
N ILE A 785 -29.81 2.80 18.60
CA ILE A 785 -28.83 1.74 18.52
C ILE A 785 -27.48 2.32 18.93
N ALA A 786 -26.91 1.79 20.00
CA ALA A 786 -25.59 2.20 20.47
C ALA A 786 -24.51 1.66 19.51
N THR A 787 -23.68 2.55 19.00
CA THR A 787 -22.57 2.24 18.08
C THR A 787 -21.26 2.82 18.61
N MET A 788 -20.15 2.32 18.09
CA MET A 788 -18.81 2.78 18.39
C MET A 788 -18.09 3.12 17.09
N ILE A 789 -17.49 4.31 17.04
CA ILE A 789 -16.64 4.76 15.94
C ILE A 789 -15.26 5.02 16.52
N SER A 790 -14.22 4.43 15.96
CA SER A 790 -12.86 4.68 16.43
C SER A 790 -11.90 4.92 15.27
N SER A 791 -10.80 5.60 15.57
CA SER A 791 -9.65 5.74 14.70
C SER A 791 -8.38 5.44 15.50
N THR A 792 -7.46 4.70 14.92
CA THR A 792 -6.12 4.45 15.47
C THR A 792 -5.08 4.77 14.40
N GLU A 793 -4.07 5.57 14.76
CA GLU A 793 -2.92 5.81 13.89
C GLU A 793 -1.96 4.61 13.99
N ASP A 794 -1.94 3.83 12.91
CA ASP A 794 -1.10 2.66 12.77
C ASP A 794 0.23 3.00 12.07
N PRO A 795 1.39 2.54 12.57
CA PRO A 795 2.67 2.82 11.92
C PRO A 795 2.80 2.26 10.50
N LEU A 796 2.09 1.17 10.20
CA LEU A 796 1.97 0.62 8.86
C LEU A 796 0.92 1.45 8.13
N PHE A 797 -0.38 1.33 8.44
CA PHE A 797 -1.46 1.83 7.58
C PHE A 797 -1.71 3.35 7.59
N GLY A 798 -1.18 4.07 8.59
CA GLY A 798 -1.71 5.38 8.96
C GLY A 798 -3.03 5.23 9.72
N PRO A 799 -4.00 6.12 9.54
CA PRO A 799 -5.25 6.06 10.29
C PRO A 799 -6.08 4.84 9.85
N VAL A 800 -6.65 4.13 10.81
CA VAL A 800 -7.59 3.03 10.58
C VAL A 800 -8.88 3.36 11.29
N VAL A 801 -9.94 3.64 10.51
CA VAL A 801 -11.27 3.92 11.03
C VAL A 801 -12.01 2.61 11.20
N SER A 802 -12.60 2.41 12.38
CA SER A 802 -13.34 1.21 12.73
C SER A 802 -14.75 1.55 13.16
N PHE A 803 -15.69 0.69 12.79
CA PHE A 803 -17.09 0.81 13.17
C PHE A 803 -17.59 -0.51 13.76
N ALA A 804 -18.37 -0.41 14.83
CA ALA A 804 -18.97 -1.56 15.51
C ALA A 804 -20.26 -1.13 16.23
N LEU A 805 -21.09 -2.10 16.62
CA LEU A 805 -22.12 -1.85 17.62
C LEU A 805 -21.49 -1.80 19.02
N ALA A 806 -21.96 -0.89 19.87
CA ALA A 806 -21.45 -0.70 21.23
C ALA A 806 -22.16 -1.65 22.21
N ASP A 807 -22.12 -2.96 21.92
CA ASP A 807 -22.66 -4.01 22.77
C ASP A 807 -21.61 -5.11 23.04
N PRO A 808 -21.66 -5.77 24.21
CA PRO A 808 -20.68 -6.79 24.57
C PRO A 808 -20.65 -8.00 23.61
N GLY A 809 -21.76 -8.32 22.94
CA GLY A 809 -21.84 -9.44 22.02
C GLY A 809 -21.05 -9.18 20.74
N SER A 810 -21.17 -7.98 20.18
CA SER A 810 -20.39 -7.55 19.02
C SER A 810 -18.89 -7.52 19.30
N GLU A 811 -18.48 -7.07 20.50
CA GLU A 811 -17.08 -7.10 20.94
C GLU A 811 -16.53 -8.54 21.04
N LEU A 812 -17.27 -9.45 21.71
CA LEU A 812 -16.87 -10.86 21.87
C LEU A 812 -16.77 -11.62 20.56
N LEU A 813 -17.62 -11.31 19.59
CA LEU A 813 -17.65 -11.96 18.27
C LEU A 813 -16.69 -11.31 17.27
N GLY A 814 -16.04 -10.20 17.63
CA GLY A 814 -15.21 -9.42 16.72
C GLY A 814 -16.00 -8.87 15.52
N ASP A 815 -17.27 -8.51 15.72
CA ASP A 815 -18.09 -7.89 14.67
C ASP A 815 -17.73 -6.41 14.53
N VAL A 816 -16.58 -6.19 13.92
CA VAL A 816 -15.98 -4.88 13.66
C VAL A 816 -15.63 -4.81 12.18
N SER A 817 -15.90 -3.65 11.58
CA SER A 817 -15.50 -3.35 10.21
C SER A 817 -14.44 -2.25 10.23
N HIS A 818 -13.48 -2.32 9.31
CA HIS A 818 -12.37 -1.37 9.21
C HIS A 818 -12.32 -0.72 7.82
N ARG A 819 -11.88 0.53 7.74
CA ARG A 819 -11.53 1.23 6.49
C ARG A 819 -10.34 2.16 6.70
N ILE A 820 -9.62 2.44 5.62
CA ILE A 820 -8.38 3.21 5.66
C ILE A 820 -8.59 4.52 4.90
N PRO A 821 -8.59 5.68 5.58
CA PRO A 821 -8.70 6.98 4.94
C PRO A 821 -7.58 7.25 3.92
N PRO A 822 -7.83 8.12 2.92
CA PRO A 822 -9.07 8.90 2.74
C PRO A 822 -10.26 8.04 2.30
N LEU A 823 -11.44 8.31 2.87
CA LEU A 823 -12.67 7.56 2.59
C LEU A 823 -13.58 8.29 1.61
N THR A 824 -14.31 7.50 0.83
CA THR A 824 -15.47 7.93 0.04
C THR A 824 -16.79 7.65 0.77
N ASP A 825 -17.89 8.22 0.29
CA ASP A 825 -19.25 7.87 0.71
C ASP A 825 -19.54 6.36 0.53
N SER A 826 -19.11 5.78 -0.60
CA SER A 826 -19.18 4.33 -0.83
C SER A 826 -18.35 3.52 0.18
N ASP A 827 -17.18 4.01 0.59
CA ASP A 827 -16.35 3.32 1.60
C ASP A 827 -17.02 3.35 2.98
N ILE A 828 -17.69 4.46 3.36
CA ILE A 828 -18.45 4.56 4.61
C ILE A 828 -19.66 3.64 4.58
N ARG A 829 -20.35 3.54 3.43
CA ARG A 829 -21.41 2.56 3.23
C ARG A 829 -20.94 1.15 3.45
N ALA A 830 -19.86 0.78 2.80
CA ALA A 830 -19.27 -0.54 2.94
C ALA A 830 -18.71 -0.79 4.36
N LEU A 831 -18.26 0.25 5.08
CA LEU A 831 -17.85 0.15 6.49
C LEU A 831 -19.03 -0.28 7.37
N VAL A 832 -20.18 0.39 7.24
CA VAL A 832 -21.38 0.11 8.05
C VAL A 832 -22.03 -1.21 7.65
N GLU A 833 -22.23 -1.46 6.35
CA GLU A 833 -22.83 -2.70 5.83
C GLU A 833 -21.94 -3.93 6.07
N GLY A 834 -20.62 -3.73 6.24
CA GLY A 834 -19.66 -4.78 6.53
C GLY A 834 -19.86 -5.46 7.88
N LEU A 835 -20.63 -4.87 8.80
CA LEU A 835 -21.01 -5.53 10.04
C LEU A 835 -22.02 -6.65 9.79
N ARG A 836 -21.81 -7.80 10.42
CA ARG A 836 -22.79 -8.90 10.41
C ARG A 836 -24.08 -8.50 11.09
N SER A 837 -23.99 -7.62 12.09
CA SER A 837 -25.11 -7.02 12.81
C SER A 837 -25.69 -5.77 12.14
N SER A 838 -25.18 -5.32 10.99
CA SER A 838 -25.68 -4.16 10.25
C SER A 838 -27.20 -4.17 9.96
N PRO A 839 -27.90 -5.32 9.77
CA PRO A 839 -29.35 -5.32 9.58
C PRO A 839 -30.13 -4.66 10.73
N LEU A 840 -29.57 -4.58 11.94
CA LEU A 840 -30.19 -3.85 13.05
C LEU A 840 -30.33 -2.35 12.75
N LEU A 841 -29.35 -1.75 12.05
CA LEU A 841 -29.35 -0.33 11.68
C LEU A 841 -30.35 -0.01 10.57
N PHE A 842 -30.67 -0.99 9.70
CA PHE A 842 -31.56 -0.81 8.55
C PHE A 842 -33.01 -1.30 8.80
N GLY A 843 -33.32 -1.73 10.01
CA GLY A 843 -34.62 -2.24 10.41
C GLY A 843 -34.68 -3.77 10.42
N HIS A 844 -34.64 -4.37 11.61
CA HIS A 844 -34.70 -5.81 11.82
C HIS A 844 -35.89 -6.16 12.71
N ARG A 845 -36.68 -7.17 12.32
CA ARG A 845 -37.86 -7.65 13.08
C ARG A 845 -38.84 -6.53 13.48
N GLY A 846 -39.01 -5.53 12.62
CA GLY A 846 -39.96 -4.43 12.82
C GLY A 846 -39.39 -3.19 13.52
N SER A 847 -38.09 -3.14 13.83
CA SER A 847 -37.45 -1.87 14.22
C SER A 847 -37.42 -0.89 13.05
N ALA A 848 -37.51 0.41 13.34
CA ALA A 848 -37.29 1.45 12.35
C ALA A 848 -35.80 1.56 12.00
N PRO A 849 -35.44 1.86 10.75
CA PRO A 849 -34.05 2.17 10.40
C PRO A 849 -33.57 3.43 11.13
N VAL A 850 -32.27 3.51 11.36
CA VAL A 850 -31.61 4.72 11.88
C VAL A 850 -31.50 5.79 10.79
N ASP A 851 -31.25 7.03 11.20
CA ASP A 851 -30.86 8.14 10.34
C ASP A 851 -29.44 7.89 9.84
N TYR A 852 -29.38 7.09 8.77
CA TYR A 852 -28.14 6.67 8.15
C TYR A 852 -27.29 7.85 7.63
N PRO A 853 -27.86 8.86 6.94
CA PRO A 853 -27.10 10.04 6.54
C PRO A 853 -26.43 10.78 7.70
N ALA A 854 -27.10 10.90 8.86
CA ALA A 854 -26.50 11.50 10.04
C ALA A 854 -25.33 10.67 10.59
N LEU A 855 -25.45 9.33 10.59
CA LEU A 855 -24.38 8.42 11.01
C LEU A 855 -23.18 8.47 10.06
N GLU A 856 -23.45 8.46 8.75
CA GLU A 856 -22.45 8.62 7.69
C GLU A 856 -21.67 9.94 7.85
N ASN A 857 -22.36 11.03 8.20
CA ASN A 857 -21.71 12.32 8.43
C ASN A 857 -20.71 12.28 9.60
N ILE A 858 -21.07 11.64 10.72
CA ILE A 858 -20.17 11.51 11.88
C ILE A 858 -18.95 10.65 11.53
N ILE A 859 -19.16 9.50 10.86
CA ILE A 859 -18.06 8.64 10.41
C ILE A 859 -17.13 9.40 9.46
N GLY A 860 -17.69 10.14 8.50
CA GLY A 860 -16.94 10.94 7.55
C GLY A 860 -16.10 12.04 8.20
N ARG A 861 -16.64 12.70 9.23
CA ARG A 861 -15.89 13.71 10.02
C ARG A 861 -14.77 13.09 10.84
N VAL A 862 -14.97 11.92 11.45
CA VAL A 862 -13.91 11.17 12.14
C VAL A 862 -12.81 10.75 11.16
N ALA A 863 -13.19 10.24 9.98
CA ALA A 863 -12.25 9.82 8.96
C ALA A 863 -11.41 10.99 8.42
N ALA A 864 -12.03 12.15 8.19
CA ALA A 864 -11.33 13.36 7.78
C ALA A 864 -10.37 13.85 8.87
N LEU A 865 -10.83 13.95 10.13
CA LEU A 865 -10.00 14.36 11.27
C LEU A 865 -8.76 13.48 11.43
N ALA A 866 -8.94 12.15 11.33
CA ALA A 866 -7.83 11.20 11.42
C ALA A 866 -6.88 11.29 10.22
N ASP A 867 -7.38 11.54 9.00
CA ASP A 867 -6.54 11.74 7.83
C ASP A 867 -5.75 13.05 7.90
N ASP A 868 -6.37 14.13 8.38
CA ASP A 868 -5.79 15.46 8.41
C ASP A 868 -4.76 15.66 9.56
N VAL A 869 -4.95 14.97 10.70
CA VAL A 869 -4.18 15.21 11.93
C VAL A 869 -3.49 13.92 12.44
N PRO A 870 -2.28 13.58 11.96
CA PRO A 870 -1.55 12.36 12.35
C PRO A 870 -1.22 12.26 13.84
N GLU A 871 -1.13 13.39 14.54
CA GLU A 871 -0.84 13.46 15.97
C GLU A 871 -2.00 12.88 16.80
N ILE A 872 -3.21 12.78 16.23
CA ILE A 872 -4.33 12.05 16.83
C ILE A 872 -4.08 10.56 16.66
N SER A 873 -3.26 10.04 17.56
CA SER A 873 -2.86 8.63 17.56
C SER A 873 -4.01 7.67 17.91
N ARG A 874 -5.02 8.14 18.65
CA ARG A 874 -6.26 7.40 18.92
C ARG A 874 -7.44 8.36 19.10
N LEU A 875 -8.57 8.02 18.50
CA LEU A 875 -9.86 8.66 18.74
C LEU A 875 -10.91 7.55 18.92
N VAL A 876 -11.73 7.63 19.95
CA VAL A 876 -12.83 6.69 20.18
C VAL A 876 -14.08 7.46 20.56
N LEU A 877 -15.12 7.37 19.73
CA LEU A 877 -16.49 7.73 20.08
C LEU A 877 -17.15 6.47 20.66
N GLU A 878 -17.14 6.35 21.98
CA GLU A 878 -17.46 5.09 22.69
C GLU A 878 -18.95 4.76 22.70
N HIS A 879 -19.79 5.77 22.54
CA HIS A 879 -21.23 5.61 22.57
C HIS A 879 -21.86 6.65 21.66
N VAL A 880 -22.06 6.24 20.40
CA VAL A 880 -22.75 7.01 19.37
C VAL A 880 -24.14 6.40 19.22
N ASN A 881 -25.15 7.10 19.71
CA ASN A 881 -26.53 6.62 19.71
C ASN A 881 -27.19 6.96 18.37
N ALA A 882 -27.32 5.97 17.49
CA ALA A 882 -27.95 6.12 16.19
C ALA A 882 -29.47 5.95 16.31
N ARG A 883 -30.20 7.02 16.04
CA ARG A 883 -31.66 7.10 16.18
C ARG A 883 -32.32 7.19 14.82
N ARG A 884 -33.64 7.10 14.76
CA ARG A 884 -34.40 7.26 13.50
C ARG A 884 -34.33 8.67 12.88
N ASP A 885 -33.99 9.68 13.67
CA ASP A 885 -34.10 11.11 13.33
C ASP A 885 -32.84 11.91 13.72
N GLY A 886 -31.72 11.21 13.94
CA GLY A 886 -30.44 11.84 14.24
C GLY A 886 -29.45 10.89 14.89
N VAL A 887 -28.29 11.43 15.26
CA VAL A 887 -27.20 10.73 15.92
C VAL A 887 -26.67 11.58 17.06
N ASP A 888 -26.56 10.97 18.25
CA ASP A 888 -26.04 11.64 19.44
C ASP A 888 -24.70 11.03 19.87
N VAL A 889 -23.64 11.84 19.93
CA VAL A 889 -22.32 11.40 20.42
C VAL A 889 -22.24 11.64 21.93
N LEU A 890 -22.37 10.58 22.71
CA LEU A 890 -22.47 10.69 24.17
C LEU A 890 -21.12 10.72 24.86
N ARG A 891 -20.10 10.08 24.29
CA ARG A 891 -18.75 10.00 24.88
C ARG A 891 -17.69 9.93 23.81
N ALA A 892 -16.59 10.63 24.05
CA ALA A 892 -15.41 10.58 23.22
C ALA A 892 -14.14 10.55 24.09
N ARG A 893 -13.10 9.89 23.57
CA ARG A 893 -11.72 9.97 24.07
C ARG A 893 -10.78 10.21 22.90
N VAL A 894 -9.82 11.10 23.10
CA VAL A 894 -8.79 11.43 22.11
C VAL A 894 -7.42 11.38 22.79
N HIS A 895 -6.50 10.66 22.17
CA HIS A 895 -5.10 10.57 22.57
C HIS A 895 -4.23 11.27 21.52
N VAL A 896 -3.46 12.26 21.97
CA VAL A 896 -2.50 12.98 21.13
C VAL A 896 -1.10 12.49 21.45
N ALA A 897 -0.32 12.16 20.42
CA ALA A 897 1.07 11.76 20.51
C ALA A 897 1.85 12.31 19.31
N PRO A 898 3.19 12.39 19.37
CA PRO A 898 3.99 12.77 18.21
C PRO A 898 3.61 11.92 17.00
N ALA A 899 3.42 12.58 15.86
CA ALA A 899 3.11 11.89 14.62
C ALA A 899 4.17 10.79 14.36
N ALA A 900 3.73 9.53 14.35
CA ALA A 900 4.55 8.47 13.79
C ALA A 900 4.84 8.86 12.34
N THR A 901 6.12 8.81 11.91
CA THR A 901 6.57 9.37 10.62
C THR A 901 5.72 8.85 9.45
N ARG A 902 4.67 9.55 9.04
CA ARG A 902 3.90 9.18 7.85
C ARG A 902 4.84 9.28 6.65
N THR A 903 5.10 8.17 5.98
CA THR A 903 5.99 8.12 4.80
C THR A 903 5.42 8.85 3.58
N ASP A 904 4.18 9.36 3.65
CA ASP A 904 3.40 9.84 2.52
C ASP A 904 3.02 11.33 2.64
N ALA A 905 3.87 12.16 3.27
CA ALA A 905 3.65 13.60 3.47
C ALA A 905 3.65 14.44 2.17
N GLY A 906 3.18 13.90 1.05
CA GLY A 906 3.17 14.57 -0.25
C GLY A 906 4.55 14.75 -0.88
N ARG A 907 5.60 14.13 -0.33
CA ARG A 907 6.95 14.13 -0.90
C ARG A 907 7.18 12.88 -1.72
N ARG A 908 7.81 13.01 -2.88
CA ARG A 908 8.21 11.86 -3.68
C ARG A 908 9.37 11.18 -2.97
N ALA A 909 9.22 9.92 -2.60
CA ALA A 909 10.31 9.15 -2.03
C ALA A 909 10.19 7.67 -2.40
N MET A 910 11.35 7.04 -2.58
CA MET A 910 11.51 5.60 -2.59
C MET A 910 11.36 5.04 -1.17
N ASN A 911 11.01 3.76 -1.06
CA ASN A 911 10.80 3.08 0.23
C ASN A 911 12.09 2.85 1.05
#